data_AF-A0A0N9ZVT2-F1
#
_entry.id   AF-A0A0N9ZVT2-F1
#
_cell.length_a   1.000
_cell.length_b   1.000
_cell.length_c   1.000
_cell.angle_alpha   90.00
_cell.angle_beta   90.00
_cell.angle_gamma   90.00
#
_symmetry.space_group_name_H-M   'P 1'
#
loop_
_entity.id
_entity.type
_entity.pdbx_description
1 polymer ?
#
loop_
_entity_poly.entity_id
_entity_poly.type
_entity_poly.pdbx_seq_one_letter_code
_entity_poly.pdbx_strand_id
1 'polypeptide(L)'
;MTVINTNTASINAQYNLSKVNKEMESAMEALSSGKRINSAADDAAGLSIATRMESQVRGLNQAMRNAADGQSMVDTAEGAMDEITNMLQRMRELALQSASDTMSAQDRTNLNAEVDQLIAEIDRVTDTTTFNNKNLLDGTSGTQTLQIGNLSGETLAFSIGNMSSTALGTTLTAAASNAVTSNTAQGTAATPSIAQMAFNGNDSYGFTLTVGDGASGTDALTIAGASVSAGSATDVATKINTAIQTAVTAGTMASGAATATANGNVVTVTNALGDSIAISSFTSASNGTMSYTSVSGSGSSALLNDAAPVTALSNTGGGAATPSTGTLTLQSGKDYSFTVNGTNISVENLGTTTTEAALLAELKLAIGDGAAASSVTGQAFSLADSTGAAIDITNFQAVSSVAGSAGSMALTVRVDADTSTPSNTYANGGVDTTAIDGTDIVQLSFSEAEGDYQFDLGGETFTVATASASKSLEEALAVTRDAINANATVGVAGLVEARVVDGKLEIENVQAAGTAITLDGFSSTGKAAVTAGTATLGGTNLVTAQQASTTNGSEAVASETTMSFSKDDEYSFKIGGTLVTATITGGDLGNMVSAVNAQSDTTGVRASLSNGDLLLTNAAGGAIAITEFASTGTGIATAATAAGQGGSATLSDTAAVTGASTAAAGKASATTMNLSMDATDSVTFKISDGQTNAVVRLTSFDTTDNAAILAEINSALTNVGSNIAATVASGTSDVVLTNALGGKIELTNFTSDGAGVMTASPGSEQGVGKLLDDTGTAASQSAIAAINITSSAGANSAIDAIDRALEQINAQRSELGAVSNRLDHTINNLGNVVVNTEASQSRIEDADFAKVTGDLTKSQIMSQAATAMLAQANASKQGVLSLLQG
;
A
#
# COMPACT_ATOMS: atom_id res chain seq x y z
N MET A 1 -32.59 106.57 34.12
CA MET A 1 -33.47 106.58 35.31
C MET A 1 -32.73 105.93 36.47
N THR A 2 -32.63 106.59 37.62
CA THR A 2 -31.93 106.09 38.81
C THR A 2 -32.90 105.51 39.83
N VAL A 3 -33.15 104.20 39.75
CA VAL A 3 -33.95 103.51 40.78
C VAL A 3 -33.14 103.46 42.08
N ILE A 4 -33.76 103.86 43.21
CA ILE A 4 -33.08 103.94 44.51
C ILE A 4 -33.16 102.60 45.26
N ASN A 5 -34.34 101.97 45.28
CA ASN A 5 -34.62 100.74 46.05
C ASN A 5 -33.92 99.46 45.54
N THR A 6 -33.16 99.54 44.45
CA THR A 6 -32.43 98.40 43.89
C THR A 6 -31.07 98.87 43.39
N ASN A 7 -29.99 98.42 44.05
CA ASN A 7 -28.63 98.83 43.70
C ASN A 7 -28.05 97.93 42.58
N THR A 8 -28.46 98.20 41.33
CA THR A 8 -28.00 97.43 40.15
C THR A 8 -26.48 97.38 39.99
N ALA A 9 -25.74 98.42 40.41
CA ALA A 9 -24.27 98.41 40.38
C ALA A 9 -23.68 97.40 41.39
N SER A 10 -24.25 97.32 42.59
CA SER A 10 -23.84 96.35 43.63
C SER A 10 -24.29 94.93 43.30
N ILE A 11 -25.48 94.75 42.73
CA ILE A 11 -25.95 93.44 42.23
C ILE A 11 -25.05 92.94 41.09
N ASN A 12 -24.67 93.79 40.14
CA ASN A 12 -23.72 93.43 39.08
C ASN A 12 -22.33 93.10 39.65
N ALA A 13 -21.86 93.83 40.66
CA ALA A 13 -20.60 93.54 41.35
C ALA A 13 -20.66 92.21 42.13
N GLN A 14 -21.79 91.89 42.79
CA GLN A 14 -22.01 90.60 43.47
C GLN A 14 -22.11 89.44 42.48
N TYR A 15 -22.79 89.62 41.34
CA TYR A 15 -22.86 88.63 40.27
C TYR A 15 -21.46 88.33 39.71
N ASN A 16 -20.68 89.37 39.42
CA ASN A 16 -19.30 89.22 38.94
C ASN A 16 -18.39 88.60 40.01
N LEU A 17 -18.52 88.98 41.28
CA LEU A 17 -17.77 88.38 42.39
C LEU A 17 -18.10 86.89 42.56
N SER A 18 -19.39 86.52 42.48
CA SER A 18 -19.82 85.12 42.52
C SER A 18 -19.30 84.31 41.32
N LYS A 19 -19.27 84.91 40.13
CA LYS A 19 -18.66 84.29 38.93
C LYS A 19 -17.15 84.07 39.12
N VAL A 20 -16.43 85.10 39.56
CA VAL A 20 -14.97 85.03 39.74
C VAL A 20 -14.57 84.09 40.88
N ASN A 21 -15.37 83.99 41.95
CA ASN A 21 -15.12 83.00 43.01
C ASN A 21 -15.29 81.57 42.50
N LYS A 22 -16.29 81.29 41.64
CA LYS A 22 -16.39 79.99 40.96
C LYS A 22 -15.22 79.72 40.01
N GLU A 23 -14.79 80.72 39.24
CA GLU A 23 -13.60 80.61 38.38
C GLU A 23 -12.32 80.35 39.18
N MET A 24 -12.24 80.87 40.42
CA MET A 24 -11.15 80.58 41.38
C MET A 24 -11.27 79.17 41.99
N GLU A 25 -12.47 78.75 42.37
CA GLU A 25 -12.77 77.41 42.91
C GLU A 25 -12.41 76.32 41.89
N SER A 26 -12.92 76.39 40.66
CA SER A 26 -12.60 75.43 39.59
C SER A 26 -11.12 75.45 39.21
N ALA A 27 -10.44 76.60 39.27
CA ALA A 27 -8.99 76.68 39.02
C ALA A 27 -8.16 76.07 40.17
N MET A 28 -8.62 76.15 41.42
CA MET A 28 -8.03 75.43 42.54
C MET A 28 -8.27 73.91 42.45
N GLU A 29 -9.49 73.50 42.06
CA GLU A 29 -9.84 72.09 41.86
C GLU A 29 -9.00 71.46 40.75
N ALA A 30 -8.84 72.14 39.61
CA ALA A 30 -7.98 71.70 38.51
C ALA A 30 -6.48 71.64 38.88
N LEU A 31 -6.00 72.56 39.72
CA LEU A 31 -4.62 72.56 40.20
C LEU A 31 -4.37 71.49 41.27
N SER A 32 -5.39 71.15 42.06
CA SER A 32 -5.32 70.14 43.14
C SER A 32 -5.47 68.70 42.63
N SER A 33 -6.24 68.51 41.56
CA SER A 33 -6.43 67.22 40.88
C SER A 33 -5.34 66.93 39.84
N GLY A 34 -4.70 67.97 39.32
CA GLY A 34 -3.88 67.90 38.11
C GLY A 34 -4.70 67.80 36.81
N LYS A 35 -6.03 67.80 36.89
CA LYS A 35 -6.95 67.53 35.78
C LYS A 35 -7.74 68.78 35.37
N ARG A 36 -7.84 69.01 34.06
CA ARG A 36 -8.70 70.04 33.45
C ARG A 36 -10.19 69.67 33.53
N ILE A 37 -10.52 68.39 33.51
CA ILE A 37 -11.90 67.88 33.54
C ILE A 37 -12.08 67.09 34.84
N ASN A 38 -12.83 67.63 35.80
CA ASN A 38 -13.07 66.98 37.09
C ASN A 38 -14.52 66.49 37.23
N SER A 39 -15.45 67.13 36.51
CA SER A 39 -16.87 66.80 36.52
C SER A 39 -17.44 66.70 35.10
N ALA A 40 -18.59 66.03 34.97
CA ALA A 40 -19.35 66.01 33.73
C ALA A 40 -19.95 67.39 33.33
N ALA A 41 -19.84 68.40 34.19
CA ALA A 41 -20.26 69.77 33.89
C ALA A 41 -19.16 70.60 33.19
N ASP A 42 -17.89 70.19 33.28
CA ASP A 42 -16.75 70.90 32.68
C ASP A 42 -16.62 70.56 31.18
N ASP A 43 -16.59 69.27 30.85
CA ASP A 43 -16.70 68.74 29.49
C ASP A 43 -17.23 67.30 29.51
N ALA A 44 -18.53 67.13 29.27
CA ALA A 44 -19.17 65.82 29.20
C ALA A 44 -18.63 64.94 28.05
N ALA A 45 -18.19 65.54 26.93
CA ALA A 45 -17.67 64.80 25.79
C ALA A 45 -16.23 64.34 26.07
N GLY A 46 -15.37 65.26 26.53
CA GLY A 46 -14.02 64.97 26.98
C GLY A 46 -13.98 63.91 28.08
N LEU A 47 -14.84 64.01 29.10
CA LEU A 47 -14.96 62.99 30.15
C LEU A 47 -15.41 61.62 29.61
N SER A 48 -16.34 61.57 28.65
CA SER A 48 -16.77 60.31 28.02
C SER A 48 -15.67 59.63 27.19
N ILE A 49 -14.77 60.43 26.61
CA ILE A 49 -13.61 59.91 25.86
C ILE A 49 -12.50 59.48 26.81
N ALA A 50 -12.20 60.29 27.84
CA ALA A 50 -11.19 59.98 28.86
C ALA A 50 -11.54 58.71 29.65
N THR A 51 -12.78 58.55 30.11
CA THR A 51 -13.22 57.33 30.81
C THR A 51 -13.20 56.09 29.91
N ARG A 52 -13.48 56.23 28.61
CA ARG A 52 -13.31 55.13 27.64
C ARG A 52 -11.83 54.80 27.41
N MET A 53 -10.96 55.81 27.30
CA MET A 53 -9.50 55.62 27.20
C MET A 53 -8.95 54.97 28.46
N GLU A 54 -9.39 55.36 29.65
CA GLU A 54 -9.01 54.74 30.92
C GLU A 54 -9.45 53.27 30.96
N SER A 55 -10.69 52.95 30.55
CA SER A 55 -11.16 51.58 30.45
C SER A 55 -10.34 50.76 29.44
N GLN A 56 -9.92 51.38 28.33
CA GLN A 56 -9.06 50.76 27.33
C GLN A 56 -7.65 50.51 27.87
N VAL A 57 -7.01 51.50 28.51
CA VAL A 57 -5.70 51.39 29.17
C VAL A 57 -5.71 50.29 30.24
N ARG A 58 -6.76 50.23 31.08
CA ARG A 58 -6.94 49.16 32.07
C ARG A 58 -7.09 47.78 31.42
N GLY A 59 -7.83 47.68 30.31
CA GLY A 59 -7.99 46.45 29.53
C GLY A 59 -6.68 45.99 28.88
N LEU A 60 -5.95 46.88 28.21
CA LEU A 60 -4.66 46.61 27.58
C LEU A 60 -3.59 46.23 28.62
N ASN A 61 -3.59 46.86 29.80
CA ASN A 61 -2.72 46.46 30.91
C ASN A 61 -3.04 45.07 31.48
N GLN A 62 -4.30 44.61 31.39
CA GLN A 62 -4.62 43.22 31.70
C GLN A 62 -4.23 42.27 30.55
N ALA A 63 -4.42 42.68 29.30
CA ALA A 63 -3.98 41.92 28.13
C ALA A 63 -2.45 41.66 28.12
N MET A 64 -1.64 42.65 28.49
CA MET A 64 -0.18 42.46 28.66
C MET A 64 0.15 41.44 29.76
N ARG A 65 -0.57 41.45 30.88
CA ARG A 65 -0.41 40.42 31.92
C ARG A 65 -0.81 39.04 31.41
N ASN A 66 -1.98 38.91 30.78
CA ASN A 66 -2.44 37.66 30.18
C ASN A 66 -1.43 37.10 29.15
N ALA A 67 -0.78 37.96 28.37
CA ALA A 67 0.25 37.56 27.41
C ALA A 67 1.55 37.08 28.10
N ALA A 68 1.99 37.75 29.17
CA ALA A 68 3.15 37.34 29.97
C ALA A 68 2.90 36.08 30.81
N ASP A 69 1.68 35.89 31.33
CA ASP A 69 1.22 34.65 31.95
C ASP A 69 1.23 33.50 30.91
N GLY A 70 0.80 33.80 29.68
CA GLY A 70 0.88 32.88 28.54
C GLY A 70 2.31 32.51 28.14
N GLN A 71 3.22 33.47 28.09
CA GLN A 71 4.65 33.25 27.83
C GLN A 71 5.25 32.36 28.92
N SER A 72 4.97 32.66 30.19
CA SER A 72 5.39 31.83 31.33
C SER A 72 4.88 30.38 31.24
N MET A 73 3.68 30.15 30.70
CA MET A 73 3.13 28.82 30.47
C MET A 73 3.83 28.09 29.31
N VAL A 74 4.16 28.81 28.23
CA VAL A 74 4.93 28.28 27.09
C VAL A 74 6.35 27.90 27.53
N ASP A 75 7.05 28.79 28.24
CA ASP A 75 8.40 28.56 28.76
C ASP A 75 8.45 27.37 29.74
N THR A 76 7.38 27.17 30.53
CA THR A 76 7.23 26.01 31.43
C THR A 76 7.07 24.69 30.64
N ALA A 77 6.34 24.70 29.52
CA ALA A 77 6.19 23.52 28.67
C ALA A 77 7.48 23.21 27.89
N GLU A 78 8.10 24.24 27.31
CA GLU A 78 9.37 24.14 26.55
C GLU A 78 10.50 23.55 27.42
N GLY A 79 10.68 24.05 28.64
CA GLY A 79 11.70 23.54 29.57
C GLY A 79 11.48 22.08 30.00
N ALA A 80 10.23 21.62 30.04
CA ALA A 80 9.92 20.20 30.29
C ALA A 80 10.11 19.34 29.03
N MET A 81 9.83 19.87 27.84
CA MET A 81 10.15 19.22 26.56
C MET A 81 11.66 19.10 26.33
N ASP A 82 12.48 20.03 26.83
CA ASP A 82 13.94 19.91 26.85
C ASP A 82 14.39 18.68 27.66
N GLU A 83 13.84 18.45 28.86
CA GLU A 83 14.22 17.27 29.66
C GLU A 83 13.72 15.95 29.04
N ILE A 84 12.54 15.94 28.43
CA ILE A 84 12.07 14.78 27.64
C ILE A 84 13.00 14.55 26.43
N THR A 85 13.47 15.61 25.77
CA THR A 85 14.45 15.53 24.67
C THR A 85 15.77 14.90 25.15
N ASN A 86 16.28 15.31 26.32
CA ASN A 86 17.48 14.74 26.93
C ASN A 86 17.30 13.24 27.25
N MET A 87 16.16 12.85 27.82
CA MET A 87 15.85 11.45 28.13
C MET A 87 15.75 10.59 26.86
N LEU A 88 15.08 11.08 25.81
CA LEU A 88 15.00 10.39 24.52
C LEU A 88 16.38 10.22 23.86
N GLN A 89 17.23 11.26 23.88
CA GLN A 89 18.60 11.13 23.40
C GLN A 89 19.38 10.05 24.18
N ARG A 90 19.21 9.96 25.49
CA ARG A 90 19.81 8.89 26.31
C ARG A 90 19.24 7.51 25.95
N MET A 91 17.92 7.38 25.74
CA MET A 91 17.32 6.13 25.25
C MET A 91 17.89 5.72 23.89
N ARG A 92 18.19 6.68 23.01
CA ARG A 92 18.82 6.45 21.70
C ARG A 92 20.22 5.87 21.83
N GLU A 93 21.05 6.39 22.75
CA GLU A 93 22.38 5.84 23.06
C GLU A 93 22.28 4.37 23.51
N LEU A 94 21.35 4.07 24.41
CA LEU A 94 21.13 2.72 24.95
C LEU A 94 20.64 1.75 23.87
N ALA A 95 19.76 2.19 22.98
CA ALA A 95 19.29 1.42 21.84
C ALA A 95 20.43 1.16 20.84
N LEU A 96 21.22 2.18 20.47
CA LEU A 96 22.41 2.02 19.63
C LEU A 96 23.45 1.06 20.24
N GLN A 97 23.67 1.12 21.56
CA GLN A 97 24.55 0.20 22.27
C GLN A 97 24.02 -1.24 22.22
N SER A 98 22.71 -1.44 22.42
CA SER A 98 22.08 -2.76 22.37
C SER A 98 22.03 -3.35 20.96
N ALA A 99 21.89 -2.52 19.92
CA ALA A 99 21.87 -2.94 18.52
C ALA A 99 23.17 -3.66 18.08
N SER A 100 24.31 -3.41 18.75
CA SER A 100 25.56 -4.11 18.48
C SER A 100 25.50 -5.60 18.86
N ASP A 101 25.89 -6.48 17.94
CA ASP A 101 26.01 -7.93 18.19
C ASP A 101 27.23 -8.32 19.06
N THR A 102 28.01 -7.35 19.52
CA THR A 102 29.05 -7.57 20.55
C THR A 102 28.50 -7.63 21.99
N MET A 103 27.21 -7.38 22.20
CA MET A 103 26.56 -7.41 23.52
C MET A 103 25.85 -8.74 23.81
N SER A 104 25.92 -9.22 25.05
CA SER A 104 25.17 -10.41 25.46
C SER A 104 23.71 -10.10 25.76
N ALA A 105 22.84 -11.11 25.74
CA ALA A 105 21.43 -10.95 26.12
C ALA A 105 21.24 -10.40 27.55
N GLN A 106 22.18 -10.68 28.47
CA GLN A 106 22.14 -10.10 29.81
C GLN A 106 22.48 -8.60 29.81
N ASP A 107 23.44 -8.17 28.99
CA ASP A 107 23.77 -6.75 28.84
C ASP A 107 22.59 -5.99 28.23
N ARG A 108 21.97 -6.54 27.17
CA ARG A 108 20.75 -5.98 26.56
C ARG A 108 19.58 -5.90 27.55
N THR A 109 19.45 -6.87 28.46
CA THR A 109 18.45 -6.84 29.55
C THR A 109 18.76 -5.74 30.57
N ASN A 110 20.02 -5.54 30.93
CA ASN A 110 20.45 -4.48 31.84
C ASN A 110 20.22 -3.08 31.23
N LEU A 111 20.51 -2.90 29.94
CA LEU A 111 20.23 -1.67 29.19
C LEU A 111 18.72 -1.40 29.10
N ASN A 112 17.89 -2.44 28.91
CA ASN A 112 16.44 -2.30 28.92
C ASN A 112 15.94 -1.74 30.25
N ALA A 113 16.50 -2.18 31.39
CA ALA A 113 16.10 -1.66 32.69
C ALA A 113 16.42 -0.16 32.87
N GLU A 114 17.44 0.39 32.21
CA GLU A 114 17.70 1.84 32.18
C GLU A 114 16.67 2.56 31.30
N VAL A 115 16.33 1.98 30.14
CA VAL A 115 15.25 2.44 29.24
C VAL A 115 13.90 2.46 29.96
N ASP A 116 13.55 1.41 30.72
CA ASP A 116 12.31 1.30 31.50
C ASP A 116 12.19 2.40 32.56
N GLN A 117 13.31 2.87 33.15
CA GLN A 117 13.31 4.01 34.07
C GLN A 117 13.16 5.35 33.34
N LEU A 118 13.76 5.51 32.15
CA LEU A 118 13.61 6.72 31.33
C LEU A 118 12.16 6.89 30.83
N ILE A 119 11.49 5.80 30.47
CA ILE A 119 10.05 5.79 30.14
C ILE A 119 9.22 6.32 31.33
N ALA A 120 9.43 5.76 32.51
CA ALA A 120 8.70 6.16 33.72
C ALA A 120 8.98 7.63 34.13
N GLU A 121 10.18 8.14 33.88
CA GLU A 121 10.54 9.53 34.16
C GLU A 121 9.98 10.51 33.11
N ILE A 122 9.85 10.10 31.83
CA ILE A 122 9.12 10.86 30.79
C ILE A 122 7.64 11.02 31.18
N ASP A 123 6.98 9.95 31.62
CA ASP A 123 5.60 10.03 32.11
C ASP A 123 5.52 10.88 33.38
N ARG A 124 6.47 10.74 34.33
CA ARG A 124 6.52 11.58 35.53
C ARG A 124 6.68 13.07 35.19
N VAL A 125 7.51 13.44 34.22
CA VAL A 125 7.64 14.82 33.75
C VAL A 125 6.33 15.30 33.12
N THR A 126 5.69 14.47 32.29
CA THR A 126 4.40 14.77 31.66
C THR A 126 3.30 15.05 32.70
N ASP A 127 3.11 14.13 33.65
CA ASP A 127 2.08 14.21 34.70
C ASP A 127 2.30 15.35 35.71
N THR A 128 3.56 15.77 35.94
CA THR A 128 3.89 16.80 36.95
C THR A 128 4.12 18.20 36.38
N THR A 129 4.20 18.35 35.06
CA THR A 129 4.36 19.67 34.41
C THR A 129 3.01 20.39 34.37
N THR A 130 2.76 21.22 35.39
CA THR A 130 1.50 21.95 35.56
C THR A 130 1.70 23.45 35.69
N PHE A 131 0.75 24.23 35.17
CA PHE A 131 0.67 25.68 35.34
C PHE A 131 -0.73 26.05 35.85
N ASN A 132 -0.80 26.71 37.01
CA ASN A 132 -2.07 27.05 37.69
C ASN A 132 -3.03 25.85 37.87
N ASN A 133 -2.48 24.68 38.22
CA ASN A 133 -3.20 23.39 38.35
C ASN A 133 -3.84 22.84 37.06
N LYS A 134 -3.42 23.31 35.87
CA LYS A 134 -3.62 22.61 34.60
C LYS A 134 -2.35 21.84 34.25
N ASN A 135 -2.49 20.56 33.92
CA ASN A 135 -1.42 19.82 33.23
C ASN A 135 -1.20 20.46 31.85
N LEU A 136 0.05 20.48 31.37
CA LEU A 136 0.39 21.06 30.06
C LEU A 136 0.62 20.00 28.99
N LEU A 137 1.27 18.89 29.36
CA LEU A 137 1.90 17.95 28.43
C LEU A 137 1.11 16.64 28.22
N ASP A 138 0.06 16.36 28.97
CA ASP A 138 -0.71 15.10 28.91
C ASP A 138 -1.82 15.10 27.85
N GLY A 139 -1.87 16.12 27.00
CA GLY A 139 -2.93 16.36 26.02
C GLY A 139 -4.27 16.84 26.60
N THR A 140 -4.45 16.88 27.92
CA THR A 140 -5.69 17.40 28.55
C THR A 140 -5.77 18.94 28.53
N SER A 141 -4.64 19.59 28.28
CA SER A 141 -4.48 21.05 28.17
C SER A 141 -5.33 21.67 27.05
N GLY A 142 -5.45 20.97 25.91
CA GLY A 142 -6.25 21.35 24.75
C GLY A 142 -5.81 22.68 24.09
N THR A 143 -6.74 23.31 23.35
CA THR A 143 -6.51 24.64 22.79
C THR A 143 -6.65 25.72 23.86
N GLN A 144 -5.55 26.39 24.17
CA GLN A 144 -5.47 27.43 25.19
C GLN A 144 -5.66 28.81 24.54
N THR A 145 -6.68 29.56 24.99
CA THR A 145 -7.05 30.87 24.43
C THR A 145 -6.71 32.00 25.40
N LEU A 146 -5.76 32.85 25.00
CA LEU A 146 -5.34 34.04 25.74
C LEU A 146 -6.09 35.27 25.22
N GLN A 147 -6.81 35.98 26.09
CA GLN A 147 -7.38 37.30 25.77
C GLN A 147 -6.24 38.34 25.77
N ILE A 148 -5.77 38.72 24.59
CA ILE A 148 -4.61 39.61 24.37
C ILE A 148 -4.98 41.00 23.85
N GLY A 149 -6.28 41.34 23.82
CA GLY A 149 -6.75 42.71 23.54
C GLY A 149 -7.76 43.22 24.56
N ASN A 150 -8.29 44.42 24.33
CA ASN A 150 -9.25 45.08 25.21
C ASN A 150 -10.72 44.91 24.76
N LEU A 151 -10.98 44.25 23.62
CA LEU A 151 -12.29 43.91 23.10
C LEU A 151 -12.48 42.38 23.06
N SER A 152 -13.73 41.93 23.20
CA SER A 152 -14.05 40.50 23.13
C SER A 152 -13.73 39.92 21.75
N GLY A 153 -13.03 38.79 21.72
CA GLY A 153 -12.57 38.14 20.49
C GLY A 153 -11.14 38.50 20.07
N GLU A 154 -10.49 39.46 20.74
CA GLU A 154 -9.06 39.75 20.55
C GLU A 154 -8.19 38.72 21.29
N THR A 155 -8.19 37.48 20.78
CA THR A 155 -7.55 36.31 21.42
C THR A 155 -6.43 35.71 20.58
N LEU A 156 -5.38 35.24 21.24
CA LEU A 156 -4.38 34.33 20.66
C LEU A 156 -4.69 32.90 21.14
N ALA A 157 -4.75 31.96 20.21
CA ALA A 157 -4.94 30.54 20.49
C ALA A 157 -3.68 29.75 20.11
N PHE A 158 -3.36 28.73 20.90
CA PHE A 158 -2.31 27.74 20.64
C PHE A 158 -2.64 26.43 21.35
N SER A 159 -1.94 25.36 21.00
CA SER A 159 -2.05 24.03 21.62
C SER A 159 -0.71 23.57 22.17
N ILE A 160 -0.75 22.62 23.09
CA ILE A 160 0.41 21.87 23.56
C ILE A 160 0.05 20.40 23.38
N GLY A 161 0.78 19.70 22.51
CA GLY A 161 0.56 18.29 22.19
C GLY A 161 0.84 17.36 23.37
N ASN A 162 0.35 16.12 23.25
CA ASN A 162 0.59 15.09 24.27
C ASN A 162 2.04 14.54 24.14
N MET A 163 2.83 14.72 25.20
CA MET A 163 4.22 14.27 25.32
C MET A 163 4.37 13.04 26.26
N SER A 164 3.26 12.38 26.63
CA SER A 164 3.34 11.13 27.40
C SER A 164 4.13 10.05 26.66
N SER A 165 4.71 9.10 27.37
CA SER A 165 5.42 7.97 26.74
C SER A 165 4.49 7.14 25.84
N THR A 166 3.19 7.18 26.10
CA THR A 166 2.13 6.53 25.31
C THR A 166 1.74 7.25 24.02
N ALA A 167 2.11 8.54 23.85
CA ALA A 167 1.84 9.34 22.65
C ALA A 167 3.11 9.65 21.85
N LEU A 168 4.27 9.75 22.51
CA LEU A 168 5.55 9.96 21.84
C LEU A 168 5.96 8.75 21.00
N GLY A 169 6.55 9.02 19.84
CA GLY A 169 7.04 8.03 18.88
C GLY A 169 5.95 7.39 18.03
N THR A 170 4.66 7.70 18.28
CA THR A 170 3.53 7.10 17.55
C THR A 170 3.14 7.91 16.32
N THR A 171 3.41 7.36 15.15
CA THR A 171 2.63 7.57 13.92
C THR A 171 2.40 6.21 13.26
N LEU A 172 1.27 5.58 13.64
CA LEU A 172 0.63 4.40 13.03
C LEU A 172 1.41 3.09 12.77
N THR A 173 0.66 1.98 12.74
CA THR A 173 1.17 0.76 13.38
C THR A 173 1.95 -0.22 12.50
N ALA A 174 3.22 -0.41 12.86
CA ALA A 174 3.90 -1.68 12.67
C ALA A 174 3.63 -2.62 13.87
N ALA A 175 3.13 -3.84 13.70
CA ALA A 175 2.57 -4.48 12.52
C ALA A 175 1.75 -5.72 12.92
N ALA A 176 0.97 -6.27 11.98
CA ALA A 176 0.68 -7.70 11.96
C ALA A 176 1.58 -8.39 10.91
N SER A 177 2.04 -9.62 11.19
CA SER A 177 2.78 -10.44 10.22
C SER A 177 1.79 -11.14 9.29
N ASN A 178 1.96 -10.92 7.99
CA ASN A 178 0.82 -10.73 7.13
C ASN A 178 0.92 -11.52 5.80
N ALA A 179 -0.17 -12.24 5.48
CA ALA A 179 -0.31 -13.32 4.50
C ALA A 179 0.64 -13.34 3.31
N VAL A 180 0.99 -14.57 2.95
CA VAL A 180 1.08 -14.95 1.54
C VAL A 180 -0.28 -15.55 1.10
N THR A 181 -1.29 -14.71 0.79
CA THR A 181 -2.61 -15.20 0.30
C THR A 181 -2.53 -15.77 -1.13
N SER A 182 -1.45 -15.43 -1.82
CA SER A 182 -1.05 -15.94 -3.13
C SER A 182 0.43 -16.35 -3.11
N ASN A 183 0.74 -17.59 -3.47
CA ASN A 183 2.11 -18.09 -3.59
C ASN A 183 2.27 -18.92 -4.87
N THR A 184 3.42 -18.79 -5.53
CA THR A 184 3.70 -19.42 -6.82
C THR A 184 4.94 -20.27 -6.73
N ALA A 185 4.82 -21.58 -6.96
CA ALA A 185 5.99 -22.40 -7.26
C ALA A 185 6.35 -22.21 -8.74
N GLN A 186 7.52 -21.63 -9.01
CA GLN A 186 8.03 -21.41 -10.38
C GLN A 186 9.13 -22.40 -10.71
N GLY A 187 8.88 -23.23 -11.73
CA GLY A 187 9.89 -23.94 -12.49
C GLY A 187 10.35 -23.14 -13.69
N THR A 188 11.34 -23.65 -14.42
CA THR A 188 11.69 -23.18 -15.76
C THR A 188 10.98 -24.06 -16.76
N ALA A 189 10.05 -23.49 -17.53
CA ALA A 189 9.38 -24.20 -18.62
C ALA A 189 10.39 -24.70 -19.66
N ALA A 190 10.17 -25.91 -20.19
CA ALA A 190 11.05 -26.48 -21.19
C ALA A 190 11.10 -25.66 -22.48
N THR A 191 12.30 -25.35 -22.96
CA THR A 191 12.50 -24.82 -24.31
C THR A 191 12.61 -25.99 -25.30
N PRO A 192 11.72 -26.14 -26.30
CA PRO A 192 11.66 -27.35 -27.11
C PRO A 192 12.95 -27.69 -27.87
N SER A 193 13.36 -28.95 -27.82
CA SER A 193 14.41 -29.49 -28.71
C SER A 193 13.79 -29.75 -30.08
N ILE A 194 14.32 -29.12 -31.13
CA ILE A 194 13.84 -29.31 -32.51
C ILE A 194 14.98 -29.86 -33.35
N ALA A 195 14.74 -30.99 -34.01
CA ALA A 195 15.64 -31.62 -34.96
C ALA A 195 14.98 -31.70 -36.35
N GLN A 196 15.77 -31.51 -37.41
CA GLN A 196 15.33 -31.69 -38.79
C GLN A 196 16.06 -32.83 -39.49
N MET A 197 15.27 -33.59 -40.24
CA MET A 197 15.66 -34.79 -40.96
C MET A 197 15.30 -34.59 -42.44
N ALA A 198 16.29 -34.20 -43.26
CA ALA A 198 16.09 -33.92 -44.68
C ALA A 198 16.48 -35.15 -45.52
N PHE A 199 15.51 -35.77 -46.17
CA PHE A 199 15.69 -37.00 -46.95
C PHE A 199 16.01 -36.69 -48.41
N ASN A 200 17.06 -37.32 -48.95
CA ASN A 200 17.55 -37.10 -50.30
C ASN A 200 17.38 -38.38 -51.13
N GLY A 201 16.50 -38.30 -52.13
CA GLY A 201 16.09 -39.42 -52.97
C GLY A 201 14.63 -39.84 -52.72
N ASN A 202 14.04 -40.54 -53.68
CA ASN A 202 12.82 -41.31 -53.44
C ASN A 202 13.28 -42.73 -53.10
N ASP A 203 13.16 -43.11 -51.83
CA ASP A 203 13.68 -44.38 -51.28
C ASP A 203 12.80 -44.82 -50.09
N SER A 204 13.05 -46.02 -49.58
CA SER A 204 12.47 -46.52 -48.33
C SER A 204 13.56 -46.59 -47.26
N TYR A 205 13.35 -45.87 -46.17
CA TYR A 205 14.33 -45.66 -45.10
C TYR A 205 13.98 -46.44 -43.83
N GLY A 206 15.00 -46.85 -43.07
CA GLY A 206 14.88 -47.35 -41.71
C GLY A 206 15.82 -46.60 -40.77
N PHE A 207 15.40 -46.37 -39.53
CA PHE A 207 16.24 -45.72 -38.50
C PHE A 207 15.67 -45.93 -37.10
N THR A 208 16.55 -45.85 -36.10
CA THR A 208 16.17 -45.81 -34.68
C THR A 208 16.24 -44.36 -34.23
N LEU A 209 15.08 -43.76 -33.96
CA LEU A 209 14.91 -42.43 -33.39
C LEU A 209 14.77 -42.57 -31.88
N THR A 210 15.72 -42.04 -31.12
CA THR A 210 15.65 -41.98 -29.66
C THR A 210 15.13 -40.61 -29.23
N VAL A 211 14.15 -40.57 -28.33
CA VAL A 211 13.51 -39.33 -27.88
C VAL A 211 13.41 -39.34 -26.34
N GLY A 212 13.80 -38.25 -25.69
CA GLY A 212 13.68 -38.11 -24.23
C GLY A 212 12.22 -37.97 -23.76
N ASP A 213 11.95 -38.49 -22.57
CA ASP A 213 10.59 -38.69 -22.04
C ASP A 213 10.09 -37.61 -21.06
N GLY A 214 10.93 -36.64 -20.70
CA GLY A 214 10.65 -35.60 -19.70
C GLY A 214 11.12 -35.92 -18.29
N ALA A 215 11.61 -37.14 -18.04
CA ALA A 215 12.10 -37.60 -16.74
C ALA A 215 13.62 -37.90 -16.76
N SER A 216 14.36 -37.33 -17.71
CA SER A 216 15.75 -37.70 -18.05
C SER A 216 15.93 -39.16 -18.54
N GLY A 217 14.84 -39.86 -18.86
CA GLY A 217 14.88 -41.13 -19.60
C GLY A 217 14.78 -40.90 -21.11
N THR A 218 14.87 -41.98 -21.88
CA THR A 218 14.81 -41.93 -23.35
C THR A 218 14.18 -43.18 -23.92
N ASP A 219 13.24 -43.00 -24.85
CA ASP A 219 12.55 -44.09 -25.53
C ASP A 219 13.10 -44.32 -26.95
N ALA A 220 13.16 -45.58 -27.40
CA ALA A 220 13.86 -45.98 -28.64
C ALA A 220 12.88 -46.41 -29.75
N LEU A 221 12.41 -45.43 -30.52
CA LEU A 221 11.41 -45.62 -31.57
C LEU A 221 12.06 -46.19 -32.85
N THR A 222 11.74 -47.44 -33.18
CA THR A 222 12.24 -48.10 -34.41
C THR A 222 11.31 -47.82 -35.58
N ILE A 223 11.80 -47.05 -36.57
CA ILE A 223 11.07 -46.68 -37.78
C ILE A 223 11.55 -47.57 -38.94
N ALA A 224 10.62 -48.24 -39.62
CA ALA A 224 10.94 -49.22 -40.67
C ALA A 224 10.16 -48.97 -41.97
N GLY A 225 10.86 -49.05 -43.11
CA GLY A 225 10.27 -48.93 -44.45
C GLY A 225 9.55 -47.60 -44.70
N ALA A 226 10.02 -46.52 -44.08
CA ALA A 226 9.43 -45.19 -44.19
C ALA A 226 9.77 -44.59 -45.56
N SER A 227 8.75 -44.34 -46.38
CA SER A 227 8.91 -44.13 -47.81
C SER A 227 8.86 -42.65 -48.18
N VAL A 228 9.85 -42.18 -48.93
CA VAL A 228 9.85 -40.86 -49.57
C VAL A 228 9.51 -41.04 -51.03
N SER A 229 8.48 -40.35 -51.50
CA SER A 229 7.99 -40.46 -52.88
C SER A 229 7.61 -39.10 -53.43
N ALA A 230 7.97 -38.83 -54.70
CA ALA A 230 7.87 -37.52 -55.33
C ALA A 230 8.45 -36.35 -54.50
N GLY A 231 9.47 -36.62 -53.68
CA GLY A 231 10.06 -35.63 -52.77
C GLY A 231 9.20 -35.28 -51.54
N SER A 232 8.20 -36.09 -51.19
CA SER A 232 7.40 -35.95 -49.95
C SER A 232 7.81 -36.99 -48.91
N ALA A 233 8.06 -36.54 -47.68
CA ALA A 233 8.38 -37.37 -46.50
C ALA A 233 7.18 -37.58 -45.55
N THR A 234 5.94 -37.42 -46.03
CA THR A 234 4.74 -37.53 -45.16
C THR A 234 4.59 -38.91 -44.49
N ASP A 235 4.85 -40.02 -45.19
CA ASP A 235 4.82 -41.37 -44.58
C ASP A 235 5.86 -41.51 -43.44
N VAL A 236 7.00 -40.84 -43.53
CA VAL A 236 8.03 -40.82 -42.50
C VAL A 236 7.50 -40.15 -41.22
N ALA A 237 6.93 -38.95 -41.34
CA ALA A 237 6.32 -38.25 -40.20
C ALA A 237 5.14 -39.03 -39.61
N THR A 238 4.27 -39.62 -40.44
CA THR A 238 3.17 -40.49 -40.00
C THR A 238 3.68 -41.69 -39.20
N LYS A 239 4.76 -42.36 -39.64
CA LYS A 239 5.35 -43.49 -38.92
C LYS A 239 6.01 -43.10 -37.61
N ILE A 240 6.70 -41.95 -37.55
CA ILE A 240 7.24 -41.41 -36.30
C ILE A 240 6.10 -41.14 -35.31
N ASN A 241 5.05 -40.42 -35.72
CA ASN A 241 3.89 -40.14 -34.85
C ASN A 241 3.17 -41.42 -34.40
N THR A 242 3.10 -42.45 -35.25
CA THR A 242 2.54 -43.77 -34.89
C THR A 242 3.39 -44.47 -33.83
N ALA A 243 4.72 -44.40 -33.94
CA ALA A 243 5.63 -44.95 -32.93
C ALA A 243 5.53 -44.20 -31.59
N ILE A 244 5.50 -42.87 -31.62
CA ILE A 244 5.28 -42.02 -30.43
C ILE A 244 3.95 -42.40 -29.77
N GLN A 245 2.84 -42.45 -30.53
CA GLN A 245 1.53 -42.82 -29.98
C GLN A 245 1.53 -44.24 -29.37
N THR A 246 2.33 -45.15 -29.90
CA THR A 246 2.50 -46.51 -29.35
C THR A 246 3.21 -46.46 -27.99
N ALA A 247 4.28 -45.68 -27.86
CA ALA A 247 5.00 -45.46 -26.61
C ALA A 247 4.15 -44.75 -25.53
N VAL A 248 3.37 -43.73 -25.94
CA VAL A 248 2.37 -43.09 -25.06
C VAL A 248 1.32 -44.10 -24.59
N THR A 249 0.84 -44.99 -25.46
CA THR A 249 -0.12 -46.05 -25.08
C THR A 249 0.50 -47.11 -24.18
N ALA A 250 1.82 -47.33 -24.27
CA ALA A 250 2.58 -48.20 -23.38
C ALA A 250 2.94 -47.56 -22.02
N GLY A 251 2.70 -46.26 -21.85
CA GLY A 251 3.06 -45.50 -20.65
C GLY A 251 4.55 -45.21 -20.51
N THR A 252 5.33 -45.29 -21.59
CA THR A 252 6.78 -45.03 -21.59
C THR A 252 7.15 -43.61 -22.05
N MET A 253 6.26 -42.93 -22.78
CA MET A 253 6.34 -41.49 -23.06
C MET A 253 5.09 -40.76 -22.54
N ALA A 254 5.23 -39.50 -22.12
CA ALA A 254 4.09 -38.64 -21.83
C ALA A 254 3.32 -38.25 -23.11
N SER A 255 2.01 -38.03 -22.99
CA SER A 255 1.20 -37.52 -24.10
C SER A 255 1.70 -36.14 -24.53
N GLY A 256 1.75 -35.88 -25.84
CA GLY A 256 2.26 -34.62 -26.39
C GLY A 256 3.77 -34.38 -26.28
N ALA A 257 4.54 -35.27 -25.62
CA ALA A 257 5.98 -35.10 -25.39
C ALA A 257 6.78 -34.80 -26.67
N ALA A 258 6.44 -35.47 -27.77
CA ALA A 258 7.05 -35.22 -29.07
C ALA A 258 6.05 -35.31 -30.23
N THR A 259 6.37 -34.61 -31.33
CA THR A 259 5.61 -34.66 -32.59
C THR A 259 6.56 -34.59 -33.80
N ALA A 260 6.13 -35.16 -34.93
CA ALA A 260 6.83 -35.07 -36.21
C ALA A 260 5.93 -34.49 -37.30
N THR A 261 6.44 -33.50 -38.03
CA THR A 261 5.72 -32.82 -39.13
C THR A 261 6.58 -32.81 -40.39
N ALA A 262 6.01 -33.22 -41.53
CA ALA A 262 6.69 -33.20 -42.83
C ALA A 262 6.37 -31.93 -43.61
N ASN A 263 7.40 -31.31 -44.21
CA ASN A 263 7.28 -30.25 -45.20
C ASN A 263 8.21 -30.57 -46.38
N GLY A 264 7.64 -30.93 -47.52
CA GLY A 264 8.40 -31.51 -48.64
C GLY A 264 9.15 -32.77 -48.21
N ASN A 265 10.46 -32.80 -48.44
CA ASN A 265 11.37 -33.89 -48.08
C ASN A 265 11.99 -33.75 -46.68
N VAL A 266 11.62 -32.72 -45.92
CA VAL A 266 12.11 -32.47 -44.56
C VAL A 266 11.06 -32.91 -43.54
N VAL A 267 11.45 -33.73 -42.58
CA VAL A 267 10.68 -33.96 -41.35
C VAL A 267 11.29 -33.12 -40.24
N THR A 268 10.47 -32.31 -39.58
CA THR A 268 10.82 -31.64 -38.32
C THR A 268 10.27 -32.50 -37.18
N VAL A 269 11.14 -32.92 -36.26
CA VAL A 269 10.77 -33.57 -35.00
C VAL A 269 10.96 -32.56 -33.88
N THR A 270 9.92 -32.33 -33.09
CA THR A 270 9.91 -31.42 -31.94
C THR A 270 9.65 -32.23 -30.68
N ASN A 271 10.56 -32.20 -29.72
CA ASN A 271 10.34 -32.63 -28.34
C ASN A 271 9.96 -31.41 -27.51
N ALA A 272 8.72 -31.35 -27.05
CA ALA A 272 8.16 -30.23 -26.31
C ALA A 272 8.75 -30.10 -24.89
N LEU A 273 9.33 -31.19 -24.36
CA LEU A 273 9.86 -31.27 -22.99
C LEU A 273 11.34 -30.82 -22.91
N GLY A 274 11.91 -30.30 -24.00
CA GLY A 274 13.28 -29.77 -24.07
C GLY A 274 14.39 -30.82 -23.96
N ASP A 275 13.99 -32.07 -23.79
CA ASP A 275 14.81 -33.27 -23.68
C ASP A 275 15.41 -33.70 -25.03
N SER A 276 16.26 -34.73 -25.03
CA SER A 276 17.04 -35.08 -26.23
C SER A 276 16.21 -35.63 -27.41
N ILE A 277 16.72 -35.41 -28.63
CA ILE A 277 16.33 -36.14 -29.84
C ILE A 277 17.61 -36.70 -30.46
N ALA A 278 17.67 -38.00 -30.75
CA ALA A 278 18.86 -38.67 -31.24
C ALA A 278 18.58 -39.72 -32.31
N ILE A 279 19.59 -40.06 -33.12
CA ILE A 279 19.54 -41.12 -34.13
C ILE A 279 20.72 -42.07 -33.93
N SER A 280 20.42 -43.35 -33.76
CA SER A 280 21.39 -44.40 -33.44
C SER A 280 21.53 -45.48 -34.54
N SER A 281 20.69 -45.46 -35.57
CA SER A 281 20.82 -46.28 -36.77
C SER A 281 20.22 -45.60 -38.00
N PHE A 282 20.67 -45.97 -39.20
CA PHE A 282 20.11 -45.53 -40.48
C PHE A 282 20.33 -46.61 -41.54
N THR A 283 19.33 -46.83 -42.40
CA THR A 283 19.41 -47.70 -43.58
C THR A 283 18.55 -47.14 -44.72
N SER A 284 18.89 -47.51 -45.96
CA SER A 284 18.12 -47.20 -47.17
C SER A 284 17.97 -48.42 -48.08
N ALA A 285 16.81 -48.57 -48.75
CA ALA A 285 16.56 -49.68 -49.67
C ALA A 285 17.26 -49.51 -51.04
N SER A 286 17.73 -48.31 -51.34
CA SER A 286 18.62 -47.97 -52.45
C SER A 286 19.70 -47.00 -51.95
N ASN A 287 20.12 -46.02 -52.77
CA ASN A 287 21.24 -45.12 -52.46
C ASN A 287 20.80 -43.80 -51.79
N GLY A 288 19.64 -43.76 -51.13
CA GLY A 288 19.15 -42.56 -50.45
C GLY A 288 20.06 -42.11 -49.30
N THR A 289 20.08 -40.80 -49.02
CA THR A 289 20.79 -40.24 -47.85
C THR A 289 19.87 -39.37 -47.01
N MET A 290 20.27 -39.07 -45.78
CA MET A 290 19.52 -38.18 -44.88
C MET A 290 20.47 -37.19 -44.21
N SER A 291 20.11 -35.91 -44.15
CA SER A 291 20.77 -34.94 -43.27
C SER A 291 20.04 -34.90 -41.94
N TYR A 292 20.78 -35.00 -40.83
CA TYR A 292 20.29 -34.68 -39.50
C TYR A 292 20.88 -33.34 -39.06
N THR A 293 20.03 -32.43 -38.58
CA THR A 293 20.40 -31.07 -38.18
C THR A 293 19.67 -30.67 -36.89
N SER A 294 20.40 -30.16 -35.90
CA SER A 294 19.82 -29.55 -34.70
C SER A 294 19.35 -28.13 -35.04
N VAL A 295 18.09 -27.78 -34.75
CA VAL A 295 17.49 -26.48 -35.11
C VAL A 295 17.30 -25.60 -33.88
N SER A 296 16.81 -26.17 -32.77
CA SER A 296 16.93 -25.60 -31.43
C SER A 296 17.62 -26.61 -30.53
N GLY A 297 18.70 -26.17 -29.89
CA GLY A 297 19.50 -26.96 -28.96
C GLY A 297 20.90 -27.31 -29.46
N SER A 298 21.72 -27.83 -28.54
CA SER A 298 23.11 -28.21 -28.77
C SER A 298 23.19 -29.63 -29.32
N GLY A 299 23.70 -29.78 -30.55
CA GLY A 299 23.83 -31.09 -31.18
C GLY A 299 24.60 -31.09 -32.49
N SER A 300 25.18 -32.24 -32.82
CA SER A 300 25.95 -32.43 -34.05
C SER A 300 25.04 -32.58 -35.27
N SER A 301 25.36 -31.86 -36.35
CA SER A 301 24.71 -32.04 -37.66
C SER A 301 25.57 -32.92 -38.56
N ALA A 302 24.97 -33.86 -39.30
CA ALA A 302 25.70 -34.79 -40.15
C ALA A 302 24.84 -35.38 -41.29
N LEU A 303 25.52 -35.88 -42.32
CA LEU A 303 24.93 -36.65 -43.43
C LEU A 303 25.07 -38.15 -43.17
N LEU A 304 23.95 -38.86 -43.25
CA LEU A 304 23.79 -40.30 -43.03
C LEU A 304 23.62 -41.04 -44.36
N ASN A 305 24.27 -42.19 -44.48
CA ASN A 305 24.18 -43.11 -45.61
C ASN A 305 24.37 -44.56 -45.14
N ASP A 306 23.95 -45.53 -45.94
CA ASP A 306 23.98 -46.97 -45.62
C ASP A 306 25.40 -47.60 -45.63
N ALA A 307 26.43 -46.84 -46.02
CA ALA A 307 27.79 -47.38 -46.25
C ALA A 307 28.72 -47.33 -45.02
N ALA A 308 28.28 -46.75 -43.89
CA ALA A 308 29.08 -46.65 -42.67
C ALA A 308 28.20 -46.78 -41.40
N PRO A 309 28.72 -47.36 -40.30
CA PRO A 309 27.97 -47.44 -39.05
C PRO A 309 27.72 -46.06 -38.45
N VAL A 310 26.47 -45.77 -38.10
CA VAL A 310 26.05 -44.50 -37.52
C VAL A 310 26.65 -44.34 -36.11
N THR A 311 27.56 -43.39 -35.94
CA THR A 311 27.86 -42.83 -34.62
C THR A 311 26.65 -42.05 -34.13
N ALA A 312 26.16 -42.32 -32.92
CA ALA A 312 24.94 -41.71 -32.40
C ALA A 312 24.98 -40.18 -32.50
N LEU A 313 24.06 -39.62 -33.29
CA LEU A 313 23.84 -38.18 -33.42
C LEU A 313 22.78 -37.78 -32.41
N SER A 314 22.98 -36.68 -31.70
CA SER A 314 22.04 -36.20 -30.69
C SER A 314 21.96 -34.69 -30.69
N ASN A 315 20.76 -34.18 -30.46
CA ASN A 315 20.44 -32.83 -30.04
C ASN A 315 19.98 -32.90 -28.58
N THR A 316 20.69 -32.23 -27.67
CA THR A 316 20.55 -32.37 -26.22
C THR A 316 20.30 -31.05 -25.49
N GLY A 317 19.96 -29.97 -26.20
CA GLY A 317 20.03 -28.63 -25.63
C GLY A 317 18.84 -27.72 -25.87
N GLY A 318 17.64 -28.25 -26.12
CA GLY A 318 16.42 -27.45 -25.96
C GLY A 318 16.40 -26.84 -24.56
N GLY A 319 16.54 -27.69 -23.54
CA GLY A 319 16.60 -27.31 -22.13
C GLY A 319 15.42 -27.93 -21.40
N ALA A 320 15.69 -29.00 -20.66
CA ALA A 320 14.66 -29.72 -19.91
C ALA A 320 14.01 -28.82 -18.87
N ALA A 321 12.71 -29.03 -18.65
CA ALA A 321 11.99 -28.30 -17.61
C ALA A 321 12.60 -28.56 -16.23
N THR A 322 12.71 -27.52 -15.40
CA THR A 322 12.91 -27.72 -13.95
C THR A 322 11.53 -27.78 -13.30
N PRO A 323 11.16 -28.87 -12.59
CA PRO A 323 9.82 -29.00 -12.04
C PRO A 323 9.45 -27.90 -11.04
N SER A 324 8.28 -27.31 -11.21
CA SER A 324 7.68 -26.41 -10.22
C SER A 324 7.29 -27.24 -9.00
N THR A 325 7.80 -26.93 -7.80
CA THR A 325 7.52 -27.71 -6.59
C THR A 325 7.23 -26.84 -5.36
N GLY A 326 6.27 -27.27 -4.53
CA GLY A 326 5.94 -26.58 -3.27
C GLY A 326 5.09 -27.44 -2.33
N THR A 327 5.30 -27.31 -1.01
CA THR A 327 4.61 -28.12 0.00
C THR A 327 3.56 -27.32 0.76
N LEU A 328 2.28 -27.45 0.39
CA LEU A 328 1.14 -26.88 1.10
C LEU A 328 0.80 -27.74 2.32
N THR A 329 0.64 -27.13 3.50
CA THR A 329 0.28 -27.82 4.74
C THR A 329 -1.04 -27.25 5.28
N LEU A 330 -2.01 -28.12 5.55
CA LEU A 330 -3.37 -27.77 5.99
C LEU A 330 -3.71 -28.49 7.31
N GLN A 331 -4.35 -27.81 8.26
CA GLN A 331 -4.75 -28.44 9.52
C GLN A 331 -5.96 -29.37 9.33
N SER A 332 -6.02 -30.44 10.13
CA SER A 332 -7.19 -31.34 10.16
C SER A 332 -8.31 -30.77 11.04
N GLY A 333 -9.56 -31.10 10.69
CA GLY A 333 -10.77 -30.62 11.37
C GLY A 333 -11.15 -29.19 10.98
N LYS A 334 -10.83 -28.77 9.75
CA LYS A 334 -10.84 -27.38 9.28
C LYS A 334 -11.34 -27.23 7.85
N ASP A 335 -11.90 -26.05 7.56
CA ASP A 335 -12.45 -25.67 6.27
C ASP A 335 -11.59 -24.60 5.60
N TYR A 336 -11.42 -24.72 4.28
CA TYR A 336 -10.57 -23.86 3.47
C TYR A 336 -11.19 -23.64 2.09
N SER A 337 -11.06 -22.43 1.55
CA SER A 337 -11.34 -22.16 0.14
C SER A 337 -10.17 -21.37 -0.43
N PHE A 338 -9.68 -21.81 -1.59
CA PHE A 338 -8.57 -21.19 -2.30
C PHE A 338 -8.68 -21.51 -3.78
N THR A 339 -7.66 -21.13 -4.55
CA THR A 339 -7.54 -21.47 -5.96
C THR A 339 -6.17 -22.09 -6.21
N VAL A 340 -6.08 -22.98 -7.20
CA VAL A 340 -4.82 -23.51 -7.75
C VAL A 340 -4.88 -23.37 -9.26
N ASN A 341 -3.93 -22.64 -9.85
CA ASN A 341 -3.88 -22.29 -11.29
C ASN A 341 -5.23 -21.74 -11.81
N GLY A 342 -5.90 -20.91 -10.99
CA GLY A 342 -7.21 -20.33 -11.27
C GLY A 342 -8.42 -21.26 -11.06
N THR A 343 -8.21 -22.55 -10.77
CA THR A 343 -9.27 -23.50 -10.42
C THR A 343 -9.62 -23.36 -8.93
N ASN A 344 -10.89 -23.15 -8.59
CA ASN A 344 -11.33 -23.11 -7.19
C ASN A 344 -11.18 -24.48 -6.52
N ILE A 345 -10.60 -24.50 -5.33
CA ILE A 345 -10.50 -25.64 -4.42
C ILE A 345 -11.29 -25.31 -3.15
N SER A 346 -12.19 -26.21 -2.74
CA SER A 346 -13.03 -26.02 -1.55
C SER A 346 -12.98 -27.25 -0.66
N VAL A 347 -12.27 -27.13 0.46
CA VAL A 347 -12.02 -28.21 1.41
C VAL A 347 -12.91 -28.04 2.62
N GLU A 348 -13.79 -29.01 2.90
CA GLU A 348 -14.54 -29.04 4.16
C GLU A 348 -14.02 -30.13 5.10
N ASN A 349 -13.76 -29.73 6.35
CA ASN A 349 -13.45 -30.57 7.50
C ASN A 349 -12.34 -31.63 7.27
N LEU A 350 -11.19 -31.17 6.76
CA LEU A 350 -10.06 -31.98 6.29
C LEU A 350 -9.61 -33.08 7.28
N GLY A 351 -9.37 -34.29 6.78
CA GLY A 351 -8.95 -35.44 7.58
C GLY A 351 -10.07 -36.06 8.43
N THR A 352 -11.33 -35.63 8.24
CA THR A 352 -12.50 -36.25 8.89
C THR A 352 -13.59 -36.63 7.90
N THR A 353 -13.98 -35.73 6.98
CA THR A 353 -14.88 -36.03 5.85
C THR A 353 -14.10 -36.01 4.54
N THR A 354 -13.45 -34.89 4.22
CA THR A 354 -12.51 -34.79 3.10
C THR A 354 -11.20 -35.50 3.47
N THR A 355 -10.92 -36.65 2.86
CA THR A 355 -9.62 -37.31 3.04
C THR A 355 -8.50 -36.56 2.32
N GLU A 356 -7.28 -36.65 2.84
CA GLU A 356 -6.08 -36.04 2.25
C GLU A 356 -5.77 -36.63 0.87
N ALA A 357 -6.12 -37.89 0.64
CA ALA A 357 -6.01 -38.54 -0.67
C ALA A 357 -7.01 -37.98 -1.71
N ALA A 358 -8.23 -37.63 -1.28
CA ALA A 358 -9.22 -37.01 -2.15
C ALA A 358 -8.83 -35.57 -2.52
N LEU A 359 -8.41 -34.77 -1.54
CA LEU A 359 -7.93 -33.41 -1.78
C LEU A 359 -6.67 -33.40 -2.68
N LEU A 360 -5.74 -34.35 -2.52
CA LEU A 360 -4.60 -34.45 -3.44
C LEU A 360 -5.05 -34.69 -4.89
N ALA A 361 -6.14 -35.41 -5.13
CA ALA A 361 -6.64 -35.64 -6.49
C ALA A 361 -7.25 -34.36 -7.10
N GLU A 362 -7.95 -33.56 -6.30
CA GLU A 362 -8.49 -32.25 -6.72
C GLU A 362 -7.36 -31.25 -7.01
N LEU A 363 -6.36 -31.16 -6.13
CA LEU A 363 -5.16 -30.36 -6.31
C LEU A 363 -4.36 -30.77 -7.57
N LYS A 364 -4.26 -32.08 -7.86
CA LYS A 364 -3.65 -32.57 -9.10
C LYS A 364 -4.42 -32.14 -10.34
N LEU A 365 -5.75 -32.25 -10.32
CA LEU A 365 -6.59 -31.86 -11.45
C LEU A 365 -6.49 -30.36 -11.75
N ALA A 366 -6.37 -29.52 -10.72
CA ALA A 366 -6.17 -28.08 -10.85
C ALA A 366 -4.79 -27.68 -11.39
N ILE A 367 -3.73 -28.42 -11.08
CA ILE A 367 -2.40 -28.24 -11.67
C ILE A 367 -2.38 -28.69 -13.14
N GLY A 368 -3.06 -29.80 -13.46
CA GLY A 368 -3.19 -30.35 -14.82
C GLY A 368 -2.25 -31.53 -15.10
N ASP A 369 -1.98 -31.79 -16.39
CA ASP A 369 -1.31 -33.03 -16.85
C ASP A 369 0.09 -33.25 -16.24
N GLY A 370 0.80 -32.20 -15.85
CA GLY A 370 2.11 -32.28 -15.19
C GLY A 370 2.08 -32.74 -13.73
N ALA A 371 0.90 -32.81 -13.10
CA ALA A 371 0.74 -32.98 -11.65
C ALA A 371 1.09 -34.38 -11.10
N ALA A 372 1.50 -35.32 -11.96
CA ALA A 372 1.69 -36.73 -11.64
C ALA A 372 2.57 -36.96 -10.40
N ALA A 373 3.65 -36.18 -10.27
CA ALA A 373 4.62 -36.25 -9.18
C ALA A 373 4.11 -35.73 -7.83
N SER A 374 2.96 -35.04 -7.77
CA SER A 374 2.42 -34.52 -6.52
C SER A 374 2.06 -35.65 -5.55
N SER A 375 2.29 -35.46 -4.26
CA SER A 375 2.10 -36.47 -3.20
C SER A 375 1.63 -35.83 -1.89
N VAL A 376 1.14 -36.66 -0.95
CA VAL A 376 0.67 -36.19 0.35
C VAL A 376 1.24 -37.08 1.46
N THR A 377 1.62 -36.48 2.59
CA THR A 377 2.14 -37.18 3.78
C THR A 377 1.53 -36.56 5.02
N GLY A 378 0.44 -37.16 5.51
CA GLY A 378 -0.43 -36.53 6.52
C GLY A 378 -0.95 -35.18 6.02
N GLN A 379 -0.80 -34.14 6.84
CA GLN A 379 -1.27 -32.79 6.52
C GLN A 379 -0.49 -32.03 5.43
N ALA A 380 0.61 -32.59 4.92
CA ALA A 380 1.50 -31.91 3.96
C ALA A 380 1.35 -32.47 2.53
N PHE A 381 0.91 -31.61 1.62
CA PHE A 381 0.70 -31.83 0.19
C PHE A 381 1.90 -31.28 -0.58
N SER A 382 2.79 -32.16 -1.03
CA SER A 382 3.87 -31.83 -1.96
C SER A 382 3.29 -31.72 -3.37
N LEU A 383 3.05 -30.50 -3.82
CA LEU A 383 2.61 -30.19 -5.19
C LEU A 383 3.83 -30.12 -6.10
N ALA A 384 3.72 -30.72 -7.29
CA ALA A 384 4.79 -30.81 -8.27
C ALA A 384 4.25 -30.89 -9.70
N ASP A 385 4.76 -30.03 -10.59
CA ASP A 385 4.49 -30.04 -12.03
C ASP A 385 5.79 -30.30 -12.79
N SER A 386 5.86 -31.41 -13.53
CA SER A 386 7.04 -31.82 -14.30
C SER A 386 7.27 -31.02 -15.60
N THR A 387 6.32 -30.20 -16.05
CA THR A 387 6.43 -29.38 -17.27
C THR A 387 7.14 -28.04 -17.05
N GLY A 388 7.32 -27.64 -15.79
CA GLY A 388 7.86 -26.32 -15.41
C GLY A 388 6.84 -25.18 -15.52
N ALA A 389 5.56 -25.46 -15.78
CA ALA A 389 4.48 -24.48 -15.64
C ALA A 389 4.27 -24.11 -14.16
N ALA A 390 3.85 -22.87 -13.89
CA ALA A 390 3.69 -22.37 -12.52
C ALA A 390 2.59 -23.12 -11.73
N ILE A 391 2.78 -23.23 -10.42
CA ILE A 391 1.72 -23.66 -9.48
C ILE A 391 1.35 -22.45 -8.62
N ASP A 392 0.34 -21.71 -9.06
CA ASP A 392 -0.24 -20.53 -8.41
C ASP A 392 -1.33 -20.94 -7.42
N ILE A 393 -1.03 -20.96 -6.12
CA ILE A 393 -2.06 -21.05 -5.08
C ILE A 393 -2.49 -19.63 -4.72
N THR A 394 -3.75 -19.24 -4.94
CA THR A 394 -4.22 -17.86 -4.64
C THR A 394 -5.58 -17.82 -3.93
N ASN A 395 -5.97 -16.64 -3.42
CA ASN A 395 -7.24 -16.40 -2.72
C ASN A 395 -7.44 -17.28 -1.47
N PHE A 396 -6.37 -17.55 -0.72
CA PHE A 396 -6.44 -18.45 0.43
C PHE A 396 -7.28 -17.90 1.59
N GLN A 397 -8.46 -18.49 1.81
CA GLN A 397 -9.41 -18.14 2.85
C GLN A 397 -9.65 -19.33 3.78
N ALA A 398 -9.57 -19.09 5.09
CA ALA A 398 -10.11 -20.02 6.07
C ALA A 398 -11.63 -19.81 6.14
N VAL A 399 -12.41 -20.83 5.77
CA VAL A 399 -13.86 -20.71 5.72
C VAL A 399 -14.42 -20.87 7.14
N SER A 400 -15.37 -20.03 7.51
CA SER A 400 -16.31 -20.31 8.59
C SER A 400 -17.72 -20.26 8.03
N SER A 401 -18.45 -21.36 8.17
CA SER A 401 -19.90 -21.37 8.00
C SER A 401 -20.53 -20.50 9.10
N VAL A 402 -21.48 -19.63 8.73
CA VAL A 402 -22.25 -18.87 9.72
C VAL A 402 -23.18 -19.84 10.44
N ALA A 403 -23.06 -19.94 11.77
CA ALA A 403 -23.86 -20.88 12.56
C ALA A 403 -25.36 -20.60 12.36
N GLY A 404 -26.11 -21.62 11.93
CA GLY A 404 -27.56 -21.53 11.85
C GLY A 404 -28.12 -20.70 10.71
N SER A 405 -27.51 -20.75 9.52
CA SER A 405 -28.32 -20.64 8.29
C SER A 405 -29.48 -21.65 8.36
N ALA A 406 -30.65 -21.28 7.85
CA ALA A 406 -31.84 -22.12 7.87
C ALA A 406 -32.19 -22.50 6.44
N GLY A 407 -31.80 -23.72 6.04
CA GLY A 407 -32.12 -24.28 4.73
C GLY A 407 -33.61 -24.24 4.38
N SER A 408 -33.88 -24.26 3.08
CA SER A 408 -35.23 -24.17 2.50
C SER A 408 -35.60 -25.46 1.77
N MET A 409 -36.91 -25.73 1.67
CA MET A 409 -37.46 -26.85 0.91
C MET A 409 -38.28 -26.32 -0.27
N ALA A 410 -37.95 -26.74 -1.49
CA ALA A 410 -38.71 -26.44 -2.69
C ALA A 410 -39.62 -27.63 -3.08
N LEU A 411 -40.90 -27.32 -3.27
CA LEU A 411 -42.02 -28.23 -3.54
C LEU A 411 -42.46 -28.11 -4.99
N THR A 412 -42.36 -29.22 -5.74
CA THR A 412 -42.87 -29.31 -7.11
C THR A 412 -43.94 -30.39 -7.19
N VAL A 413 -45.12 -30.06 -7.72
CA VAL A 413 -46.20 -31.04 -7.95
C VAL A 413 -46.26 -31.37 -9.44
N ARG A 414 -46.45 -32.66 -9.74
CA ARG A 414 -46.57 -33.23 -11.09
C ARG A 414 -47.87 -34.01 -11.16
N VAL A 415 -48.78 -33.55 -12.00
CA VAL A 415 -50.13 -34.15 -12.20
C VAL A 415 -50.08 -35.31 -13.22
N ASP A 416 -49.02 -35.37 -14.03
CA ASP A 416 -48.74 -36.46 -14.96
C ASP A 416 -47.21 -36.56 -15.20
N ALA A 417 -46.75 -37.65 -15.79
CA ALA A 417 -45.34 -38.07 -15.79
C ALA A 417 -44.34 -37.11 -16.48
N ASP A 418 -44.80 -36.09 -17.21
CA ASP A 418 -43.96 -35.15 -17.98
C ASP A 418 -44.34 -33.65 -17.81
N THR A 419 -45.26 -33.30 -16.89
CA THR A 419 -45.64 -31.89 -16.64
C THR A 419 -45.42 -31.46 -15.19
N SER A 420 -44.51 -30.51 -14.99
CA SER A 420 -44.22 -29.91 -13.69
C SER A 420 -44.85 -28.52 -13.55
N THR A 421 -45.66 -28.35 -12.51
CA THR A 421 -46.15 -27.05 -12.06
C THR A 421 -45.41 -26.67 -10.77
N PRO A 422 -44.68 -25.53 -10.73
CA PRO A 422 -44.08 -25.05 -9.49
C PRO A 422 -45.16 -24.79 -8.44
N SER A 423 -45.03 -25.36 -7.23
CA SER A 423 -45.96 -25.08 -6.14
C SER A 423 -45.44 -23.96 -5.24
N ASN A 424 -44.29 -24.17 -4.58
CA ASN A 424 -43.74 -23.20 -3.63
C ASN A 424 -42.29 -23.50 -3.24
N THR A 425 -41.64 -22.52 -2.59
CA THR A 425 -40.41 -22.71 -1.81
C THR A 425 -40.65 -22.24 -0.38
N TYR A 426 -40.41 -23.13 0.59
CA TYR A 426 -40.63 -22.89 2.01
C TYR A 426 -39.33 -22.56 2.73
N ALA A 427 -39.33 -21.45 3.45
CA ALA A 427 -38.38 -21.20 4.52
C ALA A 427 -38.89 -21.83 5.83
N ASN A 428 -38.00 -21.95 6.82
CA ASN A 428 -38.28 -22.47 8.16
C ASN A 428 -39.55 -21.85 8.78
N GLY A 429 -40.55 -22.67 9.13
CA GLY A 429 -41.88 -22.24 9.58
C GLY A 429 -42.93 -22.11 8.46
N GLY A 430 -42.63 -22.56 7.24
CA GLY A 430 -43.53 -22.57 6.10
C GLY A 430 -44.56 -23.71 6.13
N VAL A 431 -45.73 -23.47 5.53
CA VAL A 431 -46.87 -24.40 5.52
C VAL A 431 -47.54 -24.37 4.15
N ASP A 432 -47.82 -25.53 3.56
CA ASP A 432 -48.88 -25.67 2.54
C ASP A 432 -50.17 -26.17 3.21
N THR A 433 -51.31 -25.88 2.60
CA THR A 433 -52.61 -26.50 2.95
C THR A 433 -53.33 -27.04 1.71
N THR A 434 -52.68 -26.98 0.55
CA THR A 434 -53.12 -27.61 -0.69
C THR A 434 -53.04 -29.12 -0.52
N ALA A 435 -54.12 -29.83 -0.87
CA ALA A 435 -54.22 -31.26 -0.67
C ALA A 435 -53.86 -32.01 -1.97
N ILE A 436 -52.91 -32.94 -1.85
CA ILE A 436 -52.38 -33.83 -2.89
C ILE A 436 -53.49 -34.83 -3.26
N ASP A 437 -53.99 -34.80 -4.49
CA ASP A 437 -55.09 -35.67 -4.92
C ASP A 437 -54.59 -37.00 -5.53
N GLY A 438 -55.48 -37.82 -6.10
CA GLY A 438 -55.13 -39.18 -6.50
C GLY A 438 -54.47 -39.21 -7.88
N THR A 439 -53.26 -39.77 -7.96
CA THR A 439 -52.27 -39.68 -9.06
C THR A 439 -51.32 -38.46 -9.07
N ASP A 440 -51.41 -37.55 -8.10
CA ASP A 440 -50.36 -36.52 -7.92
C ASP A 440 -49.03 -37.13 -7.47
N ILE A 441 -47.93 -36.70 -8.08
CA ILE A 441 -46.54 -36.96 -7.64
C ILE A 441 -45.93 -35.65 -7.12
N VAL A 442 -45.51 -35.66 -5.86
CA VAL A 442 -44.93 -34.50 -5.17
C VAL A 442 -43.43 -34.70 -4.97
N GLN A 443 -42.61 -33.80 -5.50
CA GLN A 443 -41.16 -33.85 -5.44
C GLN A 443 -40.61 -32.78 -4.47
N LEU A 444 -39.91 -33.22 -3.43
CA LEU A 444 -39.27 -32.41 -2.39
C LEU A 444 -37.77 -32.31 -2.63
N SER A 445 -37.25 -31.08 -2.56
CA SER A 445 -35.82 -30.78 -2.69
C SER A 445 -35.37 -29.78 -1.63
N PHE A 446 -34.14 -29.92 -1.13
CA PHE A 446 -33.64 -29.22 0.06
C PHE A 446 -32.37 -28.43 -0.28
N SER A 447 -32.24 -27.20 0.23
CA SER A 447 -31.21 -26.25 -0.28
C SER A 447 -29.83 -26.37 0.36
N GLU A 448 -29.68 -27.06 1.49
CA GLU A 448 -28.41 -27.34 2.16
C GLU A 448 -28.30 -28.85 2.36
N ALA A 449 -27.18 -29.48 1.97
CA ALA A 449 -27.02 -30.94 2.04
C ALA A 449 -26.78 -31.50 3.46
N GLU A 450 -26.56 -30.61 4.43
CA GLU A 450 -26.15 -30.97 5.80
C GLU A 450 -26.95 -30.24 6.90
N GLY A 451 -28.16 -29.75 6.60
CA GLY A 451 -29.11 -29.23 7.59
C GLY A 451 -30.18 -30.26 7.94
N ASP A 452 -30.55 -30.40 9.22
CA ASP A 452 -31.69 -31.26 9.58
C ASP A 452 -33.00 -30.60 9.15
N TYR A 453 -33.82 -31.32 8.39
CA TYR A 453 -35.14 -30.87 7.96
C TYR A 453 -36.27 -31.67 8.59
N GLN A 454 -37.41 -31.03 8.80
CA GLN A 454 -38.66 -31.66 9.21
C GLN A 454 -39.81 -31.14 8.34
N PHE A 455 -40.76 -32.01 8.02
CA PHE A 455 -42.04 -31.66 7.41
C PHE A 455 -43.12 -32.64 7.90
N ASP A 456 -44.36 -32.19 7.95
CA ASP A 456 -45.51 -33.03 8.27
C ASP A 456 -46.15 -33.56 6.98
N LEU A 457 -46.54 -34.84 6.97
CA LEU A 457 -47.27 -35.47 5.86
C LEU A 457 -48.51 -36.16 6.42
N GLY A 458 -49.70 -35.68 6.04
CA GLY A 458 -50.97 -36.16 6.58
C GLY A 458 -51.14 -35.95 8.10
N GLY A 459 -50.38 -35.03 8.69
CA GLY A 459 -50.39 -34.73 10.13
C GLY A 459 -49.41 -35.54 10.99
N GLU A 460 -48.47 -36.29 10.39
CA GLU A 460 -47.37 -36.96 11.10
C GLU A 460 -46.01 -36.41 10.61
N THR A 461 -45.10 -36.12 11.55
CA THR A 461 -43.81 -35.47 11.26
C THR A 461 -42.76 -36.45 10.75
N PHE A 462 -42.12 -36.11 9.63
CA PHE A 462 -40.99 -36.82 9.06
C PHE A 462 -39.73 -35.95 9.08
N THR A 463 -38.61 -36.51 9.55
CA THR A 463 -37.30 -35.84 9.59
C THR A 463 -36.39 -36.36 8.48
N VAL A 464 -35.77 -35.46 7.72
CA VAL A 464 -34.58 -35.73 6.89
C VAL A 464 -33.37 -35.31 7.73
N ALA A 465 -32.85 -36.24 8.52
CA ALA A 465 -31.77 -35.97 9.46
C ALA A 465 -30.39 -36.20 8.81
N THR A 466 -29.77 -35.14 8.30
CA THR A 466 -28.38 -35.15 7.81
C THR A 466 -27.40 -34.72 8.89
N ALA A 467 -27.74 -33.68 9.66
CA ALA A 467 -26.86 -33.06 10.66
C ALA A 467 -26.78 -33.91 11.94
N SER A 468 -27.91 -34.14 12.62
CA SER A 468 -27.93 -34.87 13.89
C SER A 468 -27.67 -36.37 13.76
N ALA A 469 -27.87 -36.95 12.57
CA ALA A 469 -27.56 -38.35 12.28
C ALA A 469 -26.23 -38.54 11.52
N SER A 470 -25.55 -37.46 11.13
CA SER A 470 -24.30 -37.46 10.35
C SER A 470 -24.36 -38.35 9.10
N LYS A 471 -25.34 -38.06 8.23
CA LYS A 471 -25.62 -38.78 6.98
C LYS A 471 -25.56 -37.83 5.79
N SER A 472 -25.19 -38.35 4.62
CA SER A 472 -25.40 -37.62 3.37
C SER A 472 -26.90 -37.36 3.15
N LEU A 473 -27.23 -36.32 2.36
CA LEU A 473 -28.62 -36.03 1.99
C LEU A 473 -29.29 -37.24 1.32
N GLU A 474 -28.59 -37.98 0.46
CA GLU A 474 -29.14 -39.18 -0.20
C GLU A 474 -29.47 -40.31 0.79
N GLU A 475 -28.60 -40.58 1.77
CA GLU A 475 -28.87 -41.55 2.83
C GLU A 475 -29.99 -41.10 3.78
N ALA A 476 -30.05 -39.81 4.10
CA ALA A 476 -31.13 -39.25 4.92
C ALA A 476 -32.47 -39.36 4.19
N LEU A 477 -32.55 -38.96 2.92
CA LEU A 477 -33.76 -39.08 2.08
C LEU A 477 -34.17 -40.55 1.90
N ALA A 478 -33.22 -41.48 1.75
CA ALA A 478 -33.52 -42.92 1.68
C ALA A 478 -34.10 -43.45 3.00
N VAL A 479 -33.62 -42.98 4.16
CA VAL A 479 -34.17 -43.32 5.47
C VAL A 479 -35.54 -42.70 5.69
N THR A 480 -35.77 -41.45 5.28
CA THR A 480 -37.08 -40.79 5.36
C THR A 480 -38.09 -41.45 4.41
N ARG A 481 -37.69 -41.83 3.19
CA ARG A 481 -38.47 -42.64 2.25
C ARG A 481 -38.93 -43.95 2.90
N ASP A 482 -38.00 -44.69 3.49
CA ASP A 482 -38.31 -45.99 4.11
C ASP A 482 -39.19 -45.83 5.36
N ALA A 483 -39.05 -44.73 6.10
CA ALA A 483 -39.95 -44.37 7.19
C ALA A 483 -41.38 -44.03 6.71
N ILE A 484 -41.53 -43.27 5.62
CA ILE A 484 -42.85 -42.97 5.00
C ILE A 484 -43.51 -44.27 4.54
N ASN A 485 -42.80 -45.10 3.76
CA ASN A 485 -43.30 -46.37 3.24
C ASN A 485 -43.64 -47.41 4.33
N ALA A 486 -43.08 -47.27 5.53
CA ALA A 486 -43.36 -48.14 6.67
C ALA A 486 -44.43 -47.61 7.65
N ASN A 487 -44.87 -46.35 7.54
CA ASN A 487 -45.73 -45.73 8.56
C ASN A 487 -47.20 -46.14 8.41
N ALA A 488 -47.62 -47.14 9.17
CA ALA A 488 -49.02 -47.59 9.25
C ALA A 488 -49.97 -46.62 9.98
N THR A 489 -49.45 -45.58 10.65
CA THR A 489 -50.21 -44.76 11.62
C THR A 489 -50.98 -43.61 10.96
N VAL A 490 -50.42 -43.01 9.90
CA VAL A 490 -51.12 -42.04 9.02
C VAL A 490 -52.23 -42.71 8.18
N GLY A 491 -52.42 -44.02 8.32
CA GLY A 491 -53.16 -44.87 7.38
C GLY A 491 -52.41 -45.17 6.08
N VAL A 492 -51.38 -44.39 5.73
CA VAL A 492 -50.73 -44.37 4.39
C VAL A 492 -49.97 -45.63 3.96
N ALA A 493 -49.91 -46.67 4.79
CA ALA A 493 -49.49 -48.01 4.37
C ALA A 493 -50.48 -48.60 3.34
N GLY A 494 -50.31 -48.18 2.07
CA GLY A 494 -51.27 -48.39 0.98
C GLY A 494 -52.06 -47.14 0.54
N LEU A 495 -51.62 -45.92 0.89
CA LEU A 495 -52.09 -44.68 0.24
C LEU A 495 -50.98 -43.84 -0.39
N VAL A 496 -49.73 -43.89 0.08
CA VAL A 496 -48.61 -43.25 -0.61
C VAL A 496 -47.48 -44.22 -0.91
N GLU A 497 -46.74 -43.93 -1.98
CA GLU A 497 -45.44 -44.56 -2.26
C GLU A 497 -44.37 -43.47 -2.39
N ALA A 498 -43.34 -43.54 -1.54
CA ALA A 498 -42.20 -42.63 -1.56
C ALA A 498 -41.00 -43.28 -2.26
N ARG A 499 -40.26 -42.49 -3.05
CA ARG A 499 -39.03 -42.88 -3.75
C ARG A 499 -38.02 -41.74 -3.78
N VAL A 500 -36.73 -42.07 -3.93
CA VAL A 500 -35.69 -41.05 -4.12
C VAL A 500 -35.27 -41.06 -5.60
N VAL A 501 -35.31 -39.88 -6.23
CA VAL A 501 -35.02 -39.67 -7.65
C VAL A 501 -34.19 -38.40 -7.78
N ASP A 502 -33.05 -38.46 -8.48
CA ASP A 502 -32.16 -37.32 -8.75
C ASP A 502 -31.83 -36.45 -7.51
N GLY A 503 -31.56 -37.09 -6.36
CA GLY A 503 -31.24 -36.41 -5.10
C GLY A 503 -32.45 -35.76 -4.39
N LYS A 504 -33.68 -36.11 -4.78
CA LYS A 504 -34.94 -35.56 -4.26
C LYS A 504 -35.86 -36.66 -3.77
N LEU A 505 -36.74 -36.34 -2.83
CA LEU A 505 -37.75 -37.27 -2.32
C LEU A 505 -39.07 -37.03 -3.08
N GLU A 506 -39.48 -38.00 -3.90
CA GLU A 506 -40.81 -38.03 -4.50
C GLU A 506 -41.78 -38.82 -3.61
N ILE A 507 -43.03 -38.35 -3.53
CA ILE A 507 -44.14 -38.95 -2.80
C ILE A 507 -45.35 -38.97 -3.74
N GLU A 508 -45.88 -40.15 -4.04
CA GLU A 508 -47.03 -40.36 -4.94
C GLU A 508 -48.26 -40.81 -4.16
N ASN A 509 -49.44 -40.21 -4.42
CA ASN A 509 -50.70 -40.66 -3.84
C ASN A 509 -51.34 -41.75 -4.72
N VAL A 510 -51.26 -43.00 -4.27
CA VAL A 510 -51.62 -44.20 -5.04
C VAL A 510 -53.08 -44.63 -4.88
N GLN A 511 -53.95 -43.79 -4.30
CA GLN A 511 -55.38 -44.06 -4.16
C GLN A 511 -56.21 -43.59 -5.37
N ALA A 512 -57.39 -44.20 -5.51
CA ALA A 512 -58.41 -43.71 -6.44
C ALA A 512 -58.92 -42.32 -6.01
N ALA A 513 -59.13 -41.43 -6.98
CA ALA A 513 -59.45 -40.02 -6.77
C ALA A 513 -60.58 -39.78 -5.74
N GLY A 514 -60.28 -38.95 -4.74
CA GLY A 514 -61.23 -38.55 -3.68
C GLY A 514 -60.68 -38.56 -2.25
N THR A 515 -59.50 -39.18 -2.02
CA THR A 515 -58.80 -39.14 -0.72
C THR A 515 -57.51 -38.34 -0.89
N ALA A 516 -57.49 -37.12 -0.36
CA ALA A 516 -56.37 -36.19 -0.53
C ALA A 516 -55.55 -36.04 0.76
N ILE A 517 -54.25 -35.77 0.62
CA ILE A 517 -53.26 -35.75 1.72
C ILE A 517 -52.58 -34.37 1.76
N THR A 518 -52.34 -33.81 2.95
CA THR A 518 -51.62 -32.53 3.11
C THR A 518 -50.13 -32.73 3.37
N LEU A 519 -49.33 -31.71 3.02
CA LEU A 519 -47.92 -31.59 3.36
C LEU A 519 -47.69 -30.23 4.04
N ASP A 520 -47.39 -30.24 5.33
CA ASP A 520 -47.34 -29.05 6.18
C ASP A 520 -46.08 -29.02 7.09
N GLY A 521 -46.04 -28.13 8.08
CA GLY A 521 -45.04 -28.18 9.16
C GLY A 521 -43.55 -28.01 8.81
N PHE A 522 -43.17 -27.39 7.69
CA PHE A 522 -41.76 -27.36 7.29
C PHE A 522 -40.88 -26.56 8.27
N SER A 523 -39.82 -27.19 8.78
CA SER A 523 -38.79 -26.54 9.59
C SER A 523 -37.39 -27.11 9.34
N SER A 524 -36.37 -26.34 9.75
CA SER A 524 -34.96 -26.66 9.47
C SER A 524 -34.01 -26.18 10.58
N THR A 525 -32.94 -26.93 10.86
CA THR A 525 -31.81 -26.47 11.68
C THR A 525 -30.49 -26.73 10.98
N GLY A 526 -29.78 -25.65 10.62
CA GLY A 526 -28.48 -25.72 9.95
C GLY A 526 -27.31 -26.06 10.88
N LYS A 527 -26.16 -26.32 10.23
CA LYS A 527 -24.91 -26.76 10.83
C LYS A 527 -24.31 -25.74 11.81
N ALA A 528 -23.56 -26.24 12.80
CA ALA A 528 -22.77 -25.41 13.70
C ALA A 528 -21.54 -24.83 12.98
N ALA A 529 -21.18 -23.57 13.29
CA ALA A 529 -20.04 -22.91 12.67
C ALA A 529 -18.73 -23.66 12.92
N VAL A 530 -17.97 -23.91 11.84
CA VAL A 530 -16.63 -24.47 11.92
C VAL A 530 -15.61 -23.37 12.22
N THR A 531 -14.66 -23.68 13.12
CA THR A 531 -13.58 -22.76 13.50
C THR A 531 -12.51 -22.75 12.41
N ALA A 532 -12.24 -21.57 11.83
CA ALA A 532 -11.17 -21.30 10.85
C ALA A 532 -9.82 -22.02 11.14
N GLY A 533 -9.14 -22.47 10.09
CA GLY A 533 -7.83 -23.13 10.15
C GLY A 533 -6.68 -22.28 9.60
N THR A 534 -5.44 -22.60 9.97
CA THR A 534 -4.25 -21.99 9.34
C THR A 534 -3.66 -22.90 8.26
N ALA A 535 -2.86 -22.34 7.36
CA ALA A 535 -2.19 -23.07 6.30
C ALA A 535 -0.79 -22.50 6.03
N THR A 536 0.17 -23.36 5.69
CA THR A 536 1.54 -22.93 5.37
C THR A 536 2.04 -23.50 4.06
N LEU A 537 2.87 -22.76 3.33
CA LEU A 537 3.57 -23.25 2.14
C LEU A 537 5.06 -22.94 2.27
N GLY A 538 5.89 -23.99 2.21
CA GLY A 538 7.34 -23.88 2.45
C GLY A 538 7.74 -23.46 3.87
N GLY A 539 6.78 -23.44 4.81
CA GLY A 539 6.94 -22.93 6.18
C GLY A 539 6.32 -21.54 6.41
N THR A 540 5.96 -20.80 5.36
CA THR A 540 5.35 -19.46 5.45
C THR A 540 3.83 -19.55 5.61
N ASN A 541 3.24 -18.76 6.51
CA ASN A 541 1.79 -18.76 6.77
C ASN A 541 0.99 -17.97 5.71
N LEU A 542 -0.09 -18.56 5.20
CA LEU A 542 -0.84 -18.06 4.04
C LEU A 542 -1.98 -17.07 4.40
N VAL A 543 -2.16 -16.68 5.67
CA VAL A 543 -3.52 -16.30 6.19
C VAL A 543 -3.63 -15.02 7.07
N THR A 544 -3.08 -13.85 6.68
CA THR A 544 -3.25 -12.53 7.40
C THR A 544 -3.26 -11.15 6.64
N ALA A 545 -2.85 -10.98 5.36
CA ALA A 545 -2.84 -9.78 4.46
C ALA A 545 -1.56 -8.88 4.32
N GLN A 546 -1.66 -7.54 4.47
CA GLN A 546 -0.66 -6.43 4.46
C GLN A 546 0.68 -6.39 3.64
N GLN A 547 1.04 -7.24 2.66
CA GLN A 547 2.28 -7.04 1.82
C GLN A 547 2.04 -6.49 0.38
N ALA A 548 2.80 -5.48 -0.10
CA ALA A 548 2.73 -4.93 -1.48
C ALA A 548 4.08 -5.07 -2.22
N SER A 549 4.18 -6.00 -3.17
CA SER A 549 5.39 -6.20 -3.97
C SER A 549 5.03 -6.48 -5.43
N THR A 550 5.78 -5.85 -6.33
CA THR A 550 5.95 -6.40 -7.68
C THR A 550 6.78 -7.68 -7.59
N THR A 551 6.48 -8.68 -8.41
CA THR A 551 7.23 -9.95 -8.46
C THR A 551 8.00 -10.12 -9.77
N ASN A 552 7.43 -9.66 -10.89
CA ASN A 552 7.87 -10.01 -12.24
C ASN A 552 8.14 -8.76 -13.09
N GLY A 553 9.21 -8.03 -12.75
CA GLY A 553 10.06 -7.47 -13.78
C GLY A 553 11.08 -8.54 -14.18
N SER A 554 11.56 -8.55 -15.43
CA SER A 554 12.75 -9.34 -15.77
C SER A 554 13.96 -8.49 -15.41
N GLU A 555 14.70 -8.86 -14.36
CA GLU A 555 15.95 -8.17 -14.02
C GLU A 555 16.94 -8.22 -15.19
N ALA A 556 17.62 -7.09 -15.45
CA ALA A 556 18.58 -7.01 -16.54
C ALA A 556 19.85 -7.81 -16.26
N VAL A 557 20.21 -8.73 -17.16
CA VAL A 557 21.59 -9.20 -17.27
C VAL A 557 22.31 -8.26 -18.22
N ALA A 558 23.35 -7.57 -17.73
CA ALA A 558 24.06 -6.58 -18.53
C ALA A 558 24.68 -7.19 -19.80
N SER A 559 24.45 -6.55 -20.95
CA SER A 559 25.08 -6.95 -22.22
C SER A 559 26.40 -6.20 -22.39
N GLU A 560 27.47 -6.90 -22.78
CA GLU A 560 28.83 -6.37 -22.75
C GLU A 560 29.62 -6.65 -24.05
N THR A 561 30.29 -5.61 -24.55
CA THR A 561 31.23 -5.67 -25.67
C THR A 561 32.54 -5.00 -25.30
N THR A 562 33.65 -5.72 -25.43
CA THR A 562 35.00 -5.15 -25.33
C THR A 562 35.50 -4.82 -26.74
N MET A 563 35.97 -3.59 -26.98
CA MET A 563 36.54 -3.15 -28.26
C MET A 563 38.02 -2.81 -28.14
N SER A 564 38.86 -3.59 -28.83
CA SER A 564 40.29 -3.32 -29.02
C SER A 564 40.53 -2.54 -30.31
N PHE A 565 41.28 -1.45 -30.27
CA PHE A 565 41.64 -0.66 -31.46
C PHE A 565 43.11 -0.89 -31.84
N SER A 566 43.38 -1.10 -33.13
CA SER A 566 44.68 -1.58 -33.59
C SER A 566 45.78 -0.52 -33.73
N LYS A 567 45.40 0.75 -33.90
CA LYS A 567 46.29 1.91 -34.14
C LYS A 567 45.60 3.21 -33.72
N ASP A 568 46.40 4.27 -33.59
CA ASP A 568 45.93 5.65 -33.66
C ASP A 568 45.28 5.93 -35.03
N ASP A 569 44.03 6.39 -35.01
CA ASP A 569 43.24 6.81 -36.18
C ASP A 569 42.06 7.67 -35.67
N GLU A 570 41.34 8.33 -36.58
CA GLU A 570 40.00 8.86 -36.29
C GLU A 570 38.97 7.79 -36.65
N TYR A 571 38.20 7.37 -35.66
CA TYR A 571 37.22 6.29 -35.78
C TYR A 571 35.80 6.82 -35.65
N SER A 572 34.89 6.33 -36.48
CA SER A 572 33.46 6.62 -36.44
C SER A 572 32.63 5.35 -36.59
N PHE A 573 31.53 5.26 -35.86
CA PHE A 573 30.57 4.15 -35.91
C PHE A 573 29.26 4.53 -35.23
N LYS A 574 28.17 3.82 -35.51
CA LYS A 574 26.87 3.99 -34.88
C LYS A 574 26.61 2.95 -33.80
N ILE A 575 26.26 3.39 -32.59
CA ILE A 575 25.67 2.55 -31.54
C ILE A 575 24.15 2.75 -31.57
N GLY A 576 23.39 1.68 -31.79
CA GLY A 576 21.91 1.76 -31.84
C GLY A 576 21.37 2.74 -32.89
N GLY A 577 22.14 3.03 -33.94
CA GLY A 577 21.83 4.03 -34.97
C GLY A 577 22.38 5.44 -34.70
N THR A 578 22.82 5.75 -33.48
CA THR A 578 23.38 7.06 -33.10
C THR A 578 24.88 7.10 -33.38
N LEU A 579 25.34 8.12 -34.12
CA LEU A 579 26.74 8.24 -34.53
C LEU A 579 27.65 8.68 -33.38
N VAL A 580 28.75 7.94 -33.19
CA VAL A 580 29.89 8.27 -32.32
C VAL A 580 31.11 8.49 -33.22
N THR A 581 31.93 9.49 -32.91
CA THR A 581 33.20 9.76 -33.58
C THR A 581 34.24 10.24 -32.58
N ALA A 582 35.45 9.69 -32.60
CA ALA A 582 36.57 10.16 -31.78
C ALA A 582 37.94 9.78 -32.37
N THR A 583 38.94 10.62 -32.12
CA THR A 583 40.35 10.36 -32.47
C THR A 583 41.06 9.67 -31.30
N ILE A 584 41.70 8.53 -31.60
CA ILE A 584 42.62 7.82 -30.68
C ILE A 584 44.04 8.29 -31.00
N THR A 585 44.80 8.67 -29.97
CA THR A 585 46.19 9.16 -30.11
C THR A 585 47.05 8.60 -28.99
N GLY A 586 48.23 8.06 -29.30
CA GLY A 586 49.10 7.39 -28.33
C GLY A 586 48.49 6.12 -27.70
N GLY A 587 47.45 5.56 -28.32
CA GLY A 587 46.64 4.48 -27.74
C GLY A 587 45.69 4.91 -26.61
N ASP A 588 45.44 6.21 -26.40
CA ASP A 588 44.48 6.67 -25.38
C ASP A 588 43.02 6.61 -25.90
N LEU A 589 42.17 5.88 -25.18
CA LEU A 589 40.75 5.72 -25.46
C LEU A 589 39.85 6.67 -24.66
N GLY A 590 40.39 7.56 -23.81
CA GLY A 590 39.61 8.50 -23.00
C GLY A 590 38.66 9.40 -23.81
N ASN A 591 39.09 9.80 -25.02
CA ASN A 591 38.23 10.51 -25.97
C ASN A 591 37.04 9.65 -26.44
N MET A 592 37.27 8.36 -26.70
CA MET A 592 36.24 7.41 -27.16
C MET A 592 35.24 7.09 -26.03
N VAL A 593 35.73 6.87 -24.81
CA VAL A 593 34.90 6.73 -23.60
C VAL A 593 34.00 7.95 -23.41
N SER A 594 34.55 9.15 -23.60
CA SER A 594 33.79 10.41 -23.50
C SER A 594 32.75 10.55 -24.61
N ALA A 595 33.11 10.23 -25.86
CA ALA A 595 32.20 10.32 -27.01
C ALA A 595 31.03 9.34 -26.95
N VAL A 596 31.24 8.11 -26.45
CA VAL A 596 30.16 7.15 -26.22
C VAL A 596 29.27 7.58 -25.05
N ASN A 597 29.84 7.93 -23.90
CA ASN A 597 29.05 8.34 -22.74
C ASN A 597 28.27 9.64 -22.97
N ALA A 598 28.73 10.53 -23.86
CA ALA A 598 27.95 11.70 -24.29
C ALA A 598 26.65 11.34 -25.06
N GLN A 599 26.46 10.07 -25.43
CA GLN A 599 25.27 9.53 -26.09
C GLN A 599 24.57 8.44 -25.25
N SER A 600 24.93 8.25 -23.97
CA SER A 600 24.37 7.17 -23.13
C SER A 600 22.85 7.22 -23.03
N ASP A 601 22.30 8.42 -22.90
CA ASP A 601 20.89 8.65 -22.61
C ASP A 601 19.98 8.35 -23.82
N THR A 602 20.57 8.40 -25.02
CA THR A 602 19.92 8.04 -26.30
C THR A 602 20.15 6.58 -26.69
N THR A 603 21.28 5.98 -26.28
CA THR A 603 21.71 4.64 -26.73
C THR A 603 21.48 3.52 -25.71
N GLY A 604 21.34 3.85 -24.43
CA GLY A 604 21.32 2.89 -23.32
C GLY A 604 22.67 2.21 -23.04
N VAL A 605 23.75 2.65 -23.69
CA VAL A 605 25.09 2.06 -23.59
C VAL A 605 26.03 3.03 -22.88
N ARG A 606 26.76 2.53 -21.87
CA ARG A 606 27.83 3.27 -21.18
C ARG A 606 29.19 2.69 -21.55
N ALA A 607 30.21 3.54 -21.55
CA ALA A 607 31.59 3.16 -21.85
C ALA A 607 32.50 3.29 -20.63
N SER A 608 33.44 2.36 -20.49
CA SER A 608 34.52 2.35 -19.50
C SER A 608 35.79 1.72 -20.09
N LEU A 609 36.87 1.68 -19.31
CA LEU A 609 38.12 1.01 -19.70
C LEU A 609 38.28 -0.28 -18.90
N SER A 610 38.54 -1.39 -19.58
CA SER A 610 38.80 -2.70 -18.96
C SER A 610 40.04 -3.33 -19.60
N ASN A 611 41.06 -3.62 -18.81
CA ASN A 611 42.35 -4.21 -19.24
C ASN A 611 43.11 -3.47 -20.38
N GLY A 612 42.73 -2.24 -20.70
CA GLY A 612 43.30 -1.43 -21.80
C GLY A 612 42.38 -1.30 -23.02
N ASP A 613 41.27 -2.04 -23.06
CA ASP A 613 40.25 -1.98 -24.10
C ASP A 613 39.04 -1.14 -23.67
N LEU A 614 38.21 -0.73 -24.63
CA LEU A 614 36.95 -0.05 -24.40
C LEU A 614 35.84 -1.06 -24.05
N LEU A 615 35.39 -1.09 -22.80
CA LEU A 615 34.22 -1.88 -22.39
C LEU A 615 32.95 -1.05 -22.58
N LEU A 616 32.06 -1.54 -23.44
CA LEU A 616 30.69 -1.06 -23.64
C LEU A 616 29.72 -1.96 -22.87
N THR A 617 28.88 -1.36 -22.02
CA THR A 617 27.89 -2.08 -21.20
C THR A 617 26.50 -1.48 -21.40
N ASN A 618 25.52 -2.32 -21.74
CA ASN A 618 24.10 -2.00 -21.70
C ASN A 618 23.50 -2.60 -20.44
N ALA A 619 23.24 -1.74 -19.44
CA ALA A 619 22.75 -2.14 -18.13
C ALA A 619 21.29 -2.63 -18.14
N ALA A 620 20.52 -2.37 -19.21
CA ALA A 620 19.17 -2.91 -19.39
C ALA A 620 19.15 -4.23 -20.20
N GLY A 621 20.33 -4.82 -20.45
CA GLY A 621 20.49 -6.13 -21.08
C GLY A 621 20.07 -6.22 -22.55
N GLY A 622 19.86 -5.08 -23.21
CA GLY A 622 19.63 -4.99 -24.64
C GLY A 622 20.91 -5.19 -25.46
N ALA A 623 20.77 -5.79 -26.65
CA ALA A 623 21.88 -6.01 -27.56
C ALA A 623 22.63 -4.71 -27.92
N ILE A 624 23.95 -4.70 -27.77
CA ILE A 624 24.81 -3.61 -28.23
C ILE A 624 25.08 -3.83 -29.71
N ALA A 625 24.49 -2.99 -30.57
CA ALA A 625 24.66 -3.05 -32.02
C ALA A 625 25.56 -1.91 -32.52
N ILE A 626 26.74 -2.26 -33.03
CA ILE A 626 27.72 -1.39 -33.68
C ILE A 626 27.54 -1.52 -35.20
N THR A 627 27.36 -0.40 -35.90
CA THR A 627 27.09 -0.36 -37.35
C THR A 627 27.84 0.80 -38.01
N GLU A 628 28.01 0.74 -39.34
CA GLU A 628 28.68 1.81 -40.12
C GLU A 628 30.07 2.20 -39.59
N PHE A 629 30.89 1.20 -39.21
CA PHE A 629 32.26 1.43 -38.77
C PHE A 629 33.15 1.92 -39.91
N ALA A 630 33.85 3.04 -39.70
CA ALA A 630 34.85 3.60 -40.61
C ALA A 630 36.01 4.27 -39.87
N SER A 631 37.20 4.20 -40.48
CA SER A 631 38.42 4.91 -40.07
C SER A 631 38.86 5.94 -41.13
N THR A 632 39.81 6.82 -40.80
CA THR A 632 40.38 7.77 -41.77
C THR A 632 41.67 7.27 -42.43
N GLY A 633 42.37 6.32 -41.81
CA GLY A 633 43.65 5.77 -42.27
C GLY A 633 43.56 4.29 -42.65
N THR A 634 43.96 3.42 -41.72
CA THR A 634 43.87 1.94 -41.88
C THR A 634 43.48 1.28 -40.57
N GLY A 635 42.71 1.98 -39.73
CA GLY A 635 42.33 1.52 -38.41
C GLY A 635 41.33 0.37 -38.47
N ILE A 636 41.66 -0.74 -37.82
CA ILE A 636 40.69 -1.81 -37.54
C ILE A 636 40.41 -1.89 -36.04
N ALA A 637 39.17 -2.25 -35.69
CA ALA A 637 38.77 -2.55 -34.31
C ALA A 637 38.30 -4.01 -34.21
N THR A 638 38.52 -4.65 -33.06
CA THR A 638 37.98 -5.98 -32.77
C THR A 638 36.98 -5.86 -31.64
N ALA A 639 35.71 -6.12 -31.93
CA ALA A 639 34.62 -6.11 -30.97
C ALA A 639 34.36 -7.55 -30.48
N ALA A 640 34.76 -7.84 -29.24
CA ALA A 640 34.56 -9.11 -28.57
C ALA A 640 33.38 -9.02 -27.60
N THR A 641 32.35 -9.84 -27.81
CA THR A 641 31.20 -9.96 -26.90
C THR A 641 31.60 -10.75 -25.65
N ALA A 642 30.94 -10.49 -24.51
CA ALA A 642 31.10 -11.35 -23.32
C ALA A 642 30.67 -12.81 -23.59
N ALA A 643 31.13 -13.74 -22.74
CA ALA A 643 30.91 -15.17 -22.92
C ALA A 643 29.41 -15.51 -22.91
N GLY A 644 28.96 -16.27 -23.92
CA GLY A 644 27.54 -16.59 -24.13
C GLY A 644 26.74 -15.49 -24.86
N GLN A 645 27.27 -14.27 -24.99
CA GLN A 645 26.57 -13.13 -25.59
C GLN A 645 26.90 -12.90 -27.09
N GLY A 646 27.42 -13.92 -27.78
CA GLY A 646 27.77 -13.84 -29.21
C GLY A 646 29.18 -14.34 -29.51
N GLY A 647 29.79 -13.77 -30.56
CA GLY A 647 31.16 -14.05 -30.98
C GLY A 647 31.88 -12.78 -31.43
N SER A 648 33.21 -12.81 -31.39
CA SER A 648 34.06 -11.65 -31.73
C SER A 648 34.09 -11.36 -33.24
N ALA A 649 34.09 -10.08 -33.60
CA ALA A 649 34.14 -9.60 -34.98
C ALA A 649 35.17 -8.49 -35.16
N THR A 650 35.94 -8.54 -36.26
CA THR A 650 36.87 -7.48 -36.65
C THR A 650 36.22 -6.55 -37.67
N LEU A 651 36.18 -5.27 -37.32
CA LEU A 651 35.55 -4.18 -38.06
C LEU A 651 36.56 -3.43 -38.93
N SER A 652 36.20 -3.17 -40.18
CA SER A 652 36.98 -2.34 -41.11
C SER A 652 36.11 -1.82 -42.25
N ASP A 653 36.25 -0.52 -42.57
CA ASP A 653 35.74 0.14 -43.79
C ASP A 653 36.10 -0.58 -45.11
N THR A 654 37.24 -1.27 -45.12
CA THR A 654 37.83 -1.90 -46.32
C THR A 654 37.45 -3.38 -46.43
N ALA A 655 36.81 -3.95 -45.40
CA ALA A 655 36.37 -5.35 -45.36
C ALA A 655 34.85 -5.48 -45.54
N ALA A 656 34.36 -6.71 -45.73
CA ALA A 656 32.92 -6.99 -45.84
C ALA A 656 32.14 -6.89 -44.50
N VAL A 657 32.81 -6.54 -43.40
CA VAL A 657 32.23 -6.50 -42.04
C VAL A 657 32.45 -5.10 -41.44
N THR A 658 31.43 -4.25 -41.56
CA THR A 658 31.38 -2.86 -41.07
C THR A 658 30.49 -2.70 -39.83
N GLY A 659 30.13 -3.81 -39.17
CA GLY A 659 29.32 -3.82 -37.95
C GLY A 659 29.44 -5.13 -37.17
N ALA A 660 29.07 -5.07 -35.89
CA ALA A 660 29.09 -6.18 -34.93
C ALA A 660 27.93 -6.00 -33.94
N SER A 661 27.48 -7.08 -33.31
CA SER A 661 26.44 -7.00 -32.28
C SER A 661 26.58 -8.09 -31.22
N THR A 662 26.35 -7.75 -29.95
CA THR A 662 26.04 -8.77 -28.95
C THR A 662 24.65 -9.36 -29.22
N ALA A 663 24.42 -10.59 -28.73
CA ALA A 663 23.09 -10.98 -28.32
C ALA A 663 22.62 -10.09 -27.13
N ALA A 664 21.31 -10.02 -26.91
CA ALA A 664 20.79 -9.49 -25.66
C ALA A 664 21.04 -10.55 -24.56
N ALA A 665 21.76 -10.16 -23.50
CA ALA A 665 22.09 -11.07 -22.40
C ALA A 665 20.90 -11.36 -21.47
N GLY A 666 19.91 -10.47 -21.47
CA GLY A 666 18.68 -10.57 -20.68
C GLY A 666 18.01 -9.20 -20.64
N LYS A 667 17.21 -8.88 -21.67
CA LYS A 667 16.61 -7.54 -21.81
C LYS A 667 15.58 -7.32 -20.71
N ALA A 668 15.74 -6.26 -19.92
CA ALA A 668 14.77 -5.92 -18.89
C ALA A 668 13.37 -5.61 -19.44
N SER A 669 12.38 -6.02 -18.65
CA SER A 669 11.02 -5.47 -18.67
C SER A 669 10.90 -4.52 -17.49
N ALA A 670 10.46 -3.29 -17.72
CA ALA A 670 10.40 -2.26 -16.68
C ALA A 670 9.26 -2.53 -15.69
N THR A 671 9.63 -2.86 -14.46
CA THR A 671 8.71 -3.06 -13.35
C THR A 671 7.95 -1.77 -13.08
N THR A 672 6.63 -1.84 -12.90
CA THR A 672 5.78 -0.67 -12.66
C THR A 672 4.79 -0.91 -11.53
N MET A 673 4.44 0.16 -10.81
CA MET A 673 3.40 0.16 -9.78
C MET A 673 2.69 1.52 -9.75
N ASN A 674 1.38 1.51 -10.00
CA ASN A 674 0.51 2.67 -9.81
C ASN A 674 0.12 2.79 -8.33
N LEU A 675 0.21 3.99 -7.78
CA LEU A 675 -0.28 4.37 -6.46
C LEU A 675 -1.45 5.33 -6.64
N SER A 676 -2.56 5.07 -5.96
CA SER A 676 -3.75 5.95 -5.95
C SER A 676 -4.40 5.90 -4.58
N MET A 677 -4.90 7.04 -4.09
CA MET A 677 -5.55 7.16 -2.77
C MET A 677 -6.97 7.69 -2.91
N ASP A 678 -7.82 7.36 -1.93
CA ASP A 678 -9.25 7.72 -1.92
C ASP A 678 -9.62 8.92 -1.02
N ALA A 679 -8.71 9.37 -0.14
CA ALA A 679 -8.90 10.52 0.75
C ALA A 679 -7.68 11.46 0.82
N THR A 680 -7.87 12.61 1.47
CA THR A 680 -6.91 13.72 1.61
C THR A 680 -6.34 13.71 3.04
N ASP A 681 -5.24 12.98 3.22
CA ASP A 681 -4.63 12.64 4.51
C ASP A 681 -3.11 12.90 4.48
N SER A 682 -2.46 13.09 5.63
CA SER A 682 -1.00 12.98 5.75
C SER A 682 -0.59 11.51 5.77
N VAL A 683 0.36 11.09 4.93
CA VAL A 683 0.80 9.69 4.89
C VAL A 683 2.31 9.50 4.94
N THR A 684 2.75 8.40 5.54
CA THR A 684 4.14 7.95 5.49
C THR A 684 4.19 6.52 4.96
N PHE A 685 5.19 6.20 4.15
CA PHE A 685 5.47 4.83 3.70
C PHE A 685 6.93 4.66 3.29
N LYS A 686 7.37 3.41 3.09
CA LYS A 686 8.70 3.07 2.57
C LYS A 686 8.57 2.45 1.18
N ILE A 687 9.39 2.92 0.24
CA ILE A 687 9.58 2.33 -1.10
C ILE A 687 10.95 1.65 -1.12
N SER A 688 11.01 0.41 -1.61
CA SER A 688 12.27 -0.31 -1.82
C SER A 688 12.41 -0.84 -3.24
N ASP A 689 13.65 -0.78 -3.77
CA ASP A 689 14.07 -1.50 -4.97
C ASP A 689 14.75 -2.85 -4.67
N GLY A 690 14.58 -3.35 -3.44
CA GLY A 690 15.22 -4.57 -2.93
C GLY A 690 16.65 -4.35 -2.40
N GLN A 691 17.24 -3.17 -2.59
CA GLN A 691 18.60 -2.82 -2.15
C GLN A 691 18.63 -1.55 -1.29
N THR A 692 17.82 -0.55 -1.65
CA THR A 692 17.66 0.73 -0.94
C THR A 692 16.26 0.83 -0.31
N ASN A 693 16.10 1.73 0.65
CA ASN A 693 14.82 1.99 1.33
C ASN A 693 14.58 3.50 1.42
N ALA A 694 13.82 4.06 0.48
CA ALA A 694 13.36 5.44 0.54
C ALA A 694 12.19 5.55 1.52
N VAL A 695 12.24 6.49 2.46
CA VAL A 695 11.11 6.80 3.35
C VAL A 695 10.44 8.06 2.82
N VAL A 696 9.16 7.95 2.46
CA VAL A 696 8.32 9.02 1.92
C VAL A 696 7.49 9.60 3.07
N ARG A 697 7.57 10.91 3.32
CA ARG A 697 6.81 11.62 4.37
C ARG A 697 5.93 12.72 3.76
N LEU A 698 4.66 12.43 3.53
CA LEU A 698 3.68 13.39 3.01
C LEU A 698 2.93 14.07 4.16
N THR A 699 3.20 15.35 4.38
CA THR A 699 2.51 16.20 5.37
C THR A 699 1.12 16.66 4.93
N SER A 700 0.74 16.35 3.69
CA SER A 700 -0.62 16.26 3.17
C SER A 700 -0.59 15.65 1.77
N PHE A 701 -1.39 14.61 1.53
CA PHE A 701 -1.77 14.17 0.19
C PHE A 701 -3.13 14.79 -0.16
N ASP A 702 -3.32 15.23 -1.41
CA ASP A 702 -4.61 15.69 -1.92
C ASP A 702 -4.97 14.88 -3.17
N THR A 703 -6.15 14.24 -3.17
CA THR A 703 -6.69 13.47 -4.32
C THR A 703 -6.81 14.27 -5.62
N THR A 704 -6.66 15.59 -5.55
CA THR A 704 -6.70 16.54 -6.68
C THR A 704 -5.36 17.18 -7.05
N ASP A 705 -4.29 17.00 -6.26
CA ASP A 705 -2.94 17.54 -6.58
C ASP A 705 -1.80 16.52 -6.37
N ASN A 706 -1.47 15.81 -7.44
CA ASN A 706 -0.36 14.87 -7.47
C ASN A 706 1.05 15.53 -7.48
N ALA A 707 1.18 16.86 -7.57
CA ALA A 707 2.49 17.49 -7.67
C ALA A 707 3.29 17.37 -6.36
N ALA A 708 2.63 17.47 -5.21
CA ALA A 708 3.27 17.34 -3.90
C ALA A 708 3.83 15.94 -3.65
N ILE A 709 3.01 14.90 -3.86
CA ILE A 709 3.43 13.49 -3.73
C ILE A 709 4.54 13.12 -4.71
N LEU A 710 4.46 13.59 -5.97
CA LEU A 710 5.49 13.32 -6.97
C LEU A 710 6.83 13.96 -6.60
N ALA A 711 6.82 15.14 -5.98
CA ALA A 711 8.04 15.81 -5.53
C ALA A 711 8.70 15.10 -4.35
N GLU A 712 7.93 14.74 -3.31
CA GLU A 712 8.46 14.05 -2.12
C GLU A 712 8.93 12.62 -2.42
N ILE A 713 8.20 11.84 -3.24
CA ILE A 713 8.67 10.51 -3.64
C ILE A 713 9.98 10.60 -4.41
N ASN A 714 10.11 11.49 -5.40
CA ASN A 714 11.36 11.64 -6.14
C ASN A 714 12.50 12.21 -5.26
N SER A 715 12.20 13.06 -4.27
CA SER A 715 13.16 13.49 -3.25
C SER A 715 13.68 12.29 -2.45
N ALA A 716 12.79 11.50 -1.85
CA ALA A 716 13.13 10.33 -1.04
C ALA A 716 13.95 9.29 -1.83
N LEU A 717 13.55 8.98 -3.06
CA LEU A 717 14.25 8.04 -3.96
C LEU A 717 15.65 8.56 -4.36
N THR A 718 15.77 9.85 -4.67
CA THR A 718 17.06 10.47 -5.02
C THR A 718 18.01 10.49 -3.83
N ASN A 719 17.52 10.78 -2.61
CA ASN A 719 18.33 10.85 -1.39
C ASN A 719 18.96 9.51 -1.00
N VAL A 720 18.33 8.37 -1.37
CA VAL A 720 18.89 7.02 -1.14
C VAL A 720 19.59 6.42 -2.36
N GLY A 721 19.54 7.09 -3.52
CA GLY A 721 20.14 6.62 -4.77
C GLY A 721 19.44 5.40 -5.39
N SER A 722 18.12 5.30 -5.24
CA SER A 722 17.32 4.17 -5.78
C SER A 722 17.26 4.17 -7.31
N ASN A 723 17.07 2.98 -7.89
CA ASN A 723 16.82 2.79 -9.33
C ASN A 723 15.34 2.98 -9.74
N ILE A 724 14.45 3.29 -8.80
CA ILE A 724 13.04 3.61 -9.07
C ILE A 724 12.91 5.09 -9.40
N ALA A 725 12.15 5.40 -10.45
CA ALA A 725 11.67 6.75 -10.76
C ALA A 725 10.16 6.84 -10.54
N ALA A 726 9.66 8.00 -10.09
CA ALA A 726 8.23 8.25 -9.97
C ALA A 726 7.75 9.27 -11.01
N THR A 727 6.58 9.01 -11.60
CA THR A 727 5.92 9.86 -12.61
C THR A 727 4.42 9.95 -12.32
N VAL A 728 3.68 10.84 -13.00
CA VAL A 728 2.21 10.84 -13.00
C VAL A 728 1.73 10.54 -14.41
N ALA A 729 0.80 9.58 -14.56
CA ALA A 729 0.30 9.20 -15.86
C ALA A 729 -0.65 10.27 -16.45
N SER A 730 -0.59 10.46 -17.77
CA SER A 730 -1.33 11.54 -18.43
C SER A 730 -2.84 11.28 -18.45
N GLY A 731 -3.56 11.90 -17.50
CA GLY A 731 -5.03 11.85 -17.43
C GLY A 731 -5.61 10.99 -16.29
N THR A 732 -4.80 10.57 -15.33
CA THR A 732 -5.24 9.87 -14.10
C THR A 732 -4.72 10.58 -12.85
N SER A 733 -5.33 10.33 -11.69
CA SER A 733 -4.78 10.73 -10.38
C SER A 733 -3.75 9.74 -9.81
N ASP A 734 -3.20 8.85 -10.64
CA ASP A 734 -2.22 7.84 -10.20
C ASP A 734 -0.78 8.34 -10.28
N VAL A 735 0.03 8.01 -9.27
CA VAL A 735 1.49 8.14 -9.30
C VAL A 735 2.09 6.79 -9.71
N VAL A 736 2.83 6.75 -10.81
CA VAL A 736 3.44 5.53 -11.35
C VAL A 736 4.91 5.46 -10.96
N LEU A 737 5.25 4.53 -10.08
CA LEU A 737 6.62 4.09 -9.81
C LEU A 737 7.10 3.18 -10.95
N THR A 738 8.34 3.35 -11.39
CA THR A 738 8.96 2.53 -12.45
C THR A 738 10.41 2.17 -12.11
N ASN A 739 10.75 0.88 -12.13
CA ASN A 739 12.12 0.38 -12.08
C ASN A 739 12.54 -0.06 -13.49
N ALA A 740 13.29 0.79 -14.19
CA ALA A 740 13.65 0.57 -15.59
C ALA A 740 14.61 -0.61 -15.82
N LEU A 741 15.25 -1.14 -14.77
CA LEU A 741 16.16 -2.29 -14.82
C LEU A 741 15.44 -3.63 -14.56
N GLY A 742 14.13 -3.61 -14.34
CA GLY A 742 13.33 -4.81 -14.05
C GLY A 742 13.45 -5.34 -12.62
N GLY A 743 14.14 -4.62 -11.74
CA GLY A 743 14.21 -4.95 -10.32
C GLY A 743 12.90 -4.73 -9.57
N LYS A 744 12.85 -5.19 -8.31
CA LYS A 744 11.69 -5.07 -7.42
C LYS A 744 11.21 -3.61 -7.25
N ILE A 745 9.92 -3.46 -6.94
CA ILE A 745 9.29 -2.31 -6.29
C ILE A 745 8.44 -2.86 -5.13
N GLU A 746 8.75 -2.47 -3.91
CA GLU A 746 8.04 -2.92 -2.70
C GLU A 746 7.61 -1.74 -1.84
N LEU A 747 6.36 -1.77 -1.37
CA LEU A 747 5.78 -0.78 -0.47
C LEU A 747 5.50 -1.38 0.91
N THR A 748 6.11 -0.79 1.93
CA THR A 748 6.01 -1.21 3.34
C THR A 748 5.73 -0.01 4.25
N ASN A 749 5.34 -0.26 5.50
CA ASN A 749 5.11 0.77 6.53
C ASN A 749 4.17 1.92 6.10
N PHE A 750 3.11 1.65 5.33
CA PHE A 750 2.08 2.66 5.04
C PHE A 750 1.29 3.03 6.29
N THR A 751 1.04 4.33 6.44
CA THR A 751 0.30 4.95 7.56
C THR A 751 -0.43 6.20 7.09
N SER A 752 -1.70 6.40 7.45
CA SER A 752 -2.46 7.65 7.28
C SER A 752 -2.66 8.45 8.58
N ASP A 753 -3.14 9.69 8.52
CA ASP A 753 -3.58 10.45 9.70
C ASP A 753 -5.11 10.58 9.84
N GLY A 754 -5.85 10.16 8.81
CA GLY A 754 -7.31 10.14 8.76
C GLY A 754 -7.87 8.73 8.58
N ALA A 755 -8.57 8.51 7.47
CA ALA A 755 -9.19 7.23 7.10
C ALA A 755 -8.90 6.84 5.64
N GLY A 756 -7.92 7.50 5.02
CA GLY A 756 -7.51 7.33 3.65
C GLY A 756 -6.71 6.05 3.42
N VAL A 757 -6.96 5.44 2.26
CA VAL A 757 -6.44 4.14 1.89
C VAL A 757 -5.64 4.28 0.60
N MET A 758 -4.41 3.76 0.59
CA MET A 758 -3.58 3.73 -0.62
C MET A 758 -3.76 2.39 -1.34
N THR A 759 -4.28 2.44 -2.57
CA THR A 759 -4.14 1.34 -3.52
C THR A 759 -2.73 1.35 -4.13
N ALA A 760 -2.11 0.17 -4.20
CA ALA A 760 -0.87 -0.06 -4.93
C ALA A 760 -1.08 -1.20 -5.93
N SER A 761 -1.19 -0.86 -7.22
CA SER A 761 -1.39 -1.81 -8.31
C SER A 761 -0.13 -1.93 -9.14
N PRO A 762 0.60 -3.06 -9.10
CA PRO A 762 1.58 -3.40 -10.11
C PRO A 762 1.01 -3.28 -11.53
N GLY A 763 1.90 -3.04 -12.51
CA GLY A 763 1.57 -3.20 -13.92
C GLY A 763 1.15 -4.63 -14.24
N SER A 764 0.42 -4.81 -15.35
CA SER A 764 -0.07 -6.12 -15.81
C SER A 764 1.01 -7.19 -15.77
N GLU A 765 0.71 -8.33 -15.15
CA GLU A 765 1.61 -9.49 -14.97
C GLU A 765 2.84 -9.25 -14.06
N GLN A 766 3.07 -8.02 -13.55
CA GLN A 766 4.29 -7.66 -12.81
C GLN A 766 4.18 -7.80 -11.28
N GLY A 767 3.04 -8.23 -10.71
CA GLY A 767 2.92 -8.55 -9.28
C GLY A 767 1.47 -8.54 -8.75
N VAL A 768 1.34 -8.57 -7.41
CA VAL A 768 0.03 -8.60 -6.73
C VAL A 768 -0.38 -7.18 -6.30
N GLY A 769 -1.56 -6.74 -6.73
CA GLY A 769 -2.16 -5.50 -6.27
C GLY A 769 -2.61 -5.59 -4.81
N LYS A 770 -2.30 -4.56 -4.00
CA LYS A 770 -2.64 -4.50 -2.58
C LYS A 770 -3.38 -3.20 -2.24
N LEU A 771 -4.33 -3.32 -1.30
CA LEU A 771 -4.88 -2.23 -0.52
C LEU A 771 -4.01 -1.98 0.74
N LEU A 772 -3.50 -0.77 0.91
CA LEU A 772 -2.73 -0.33 2.09
C LEU A 772 -3.66 0.53 2.95
N ASP A 773 -4.15 -0.07 4.03
CA ASP A 773 -5.11 0.46 4.98
C ASP A 773 -4.58 0.20 6.40
N ASP A 774 -4.87 1.13 7.31
CA ASP A 774 -4.50 1.10 8.72
C ASP A 774 -5.71 1.11 9.69
N THR A 775 -6.92 1.38 9.18
CA THR A 775 -8.13 1.56 9.99
C THR A 775 -8.62 0.27 10.65
N GLY A 776 -8.06 -0.88 10.24
CA GLY A 776 -8.40 -2.23 10.66
C GLY A 776 -7.89 -2.64 12.06
N THR A 777 -8.53 -2.12 13.11
CA THR A 777 -8.31 -2.46 14.55
C THR A 777 -7.04 -1.83 15.16
N ALA A 778 -7.18 -1.30 16.37
CA ALA A 778 -6.12 -0.62 17.13
C ALA A 778 -4.96 -1.58 17.52
N ALA A 779 -4.05 -1.81 16.59
CA ALA A 779 -2.75 -2.41 16.87
C ALA A 779 -1.89 -1.39 17.63
N SER A 780 -1.29 -1.80 18.75
CA SER A 780 -0.42 -0.92 19.54
C SER A 780 0.94 -0.76 18.86
N GLN A 781 1.30 0.48 18.52
CA GLN A 781 2.70 0.83 18.25
C GLN A 781 3.56 0.58 19.49
N SER A 782 4.86 0.40 19.24
CA SER A 782 5.90 0.78 20.21
C SER A 782 5.95 2.31 20.28
N ALA A 783 4.98 2.89 20.99
CA ALA A 783 5.17 4.19 21.64
C ALA A 783 6.38 4.11 22.58
N ILE A 784 6.91 5.24 23.04
CA ILE A 784 8.01 5.24 24.03
C ILE A 784 7.70 4.31 25.23
N ALA A 785 6.44 4.25 25.68
CA ALA A 785 5.89 3.35 26.70
C ALA A 785 6.14 1.84 26.49
N ALA A 786 6.33 1.41 25.24
CA ALA A 786 6.38 0.01 24.83
C ALA A 786 7.66 -0.32 24.04
N ILE A 787 8.72 0.47 24.25
CA ILE A 787 10.06 0.16 23.73
C ILE A 787 10.62 -1.06 24.44
N ASN A 788 11.24 -1.98 23.68
CA ASN A 788 12.01 -3.08 24.25
C ASN A 788 13.29 -3.33 23.44
N ILE A 789 14.45 -3.17 24.11
CA ILE A 789 15.78 -3.26 23.50
C ILE A 789 16.52 -4.56 23.87
N THR A 790 15.82 -5.60 24.35
CA THR A 790 16.46 -6.88 24.74
C THR A 790 17.05 -7.68 23.57
N SER A 791 16.72 -7.32 22.32
CA SER A 791 17.25 -7.90 21.08
C SER A 791 17.74 -6.81 20.13
N SER A 792 18.66 -7.13 19.20
CA SER A 792 19.13 -6.16 18.19
C SER A 792 18.01 -5.69 17.25
N ALA A 793 17.03 -6.54 16.94
CA ALA A 793 15.84 -6.14 16.19
C ALA A 793 14.97 -5.14 16.97
N GLY A 794 14.69 -5.41 18.26
CA GLY A 794 13.97 -4.48 19.13
C GLY A 794 14.72 -3.16 19.36
N ALA A 795 16.04 -3.22 19.47
CA ALA A 795 16.91 -2.05 19.57
C ALA A 795 16.85 -1.16 18.31
N ASN A 796 16.86 -1.75 17.11
CA ASN A 796 16.67 -0.99 15.86
C ASN A 796 15.26 -0.36 15.79
N SER A 797 14.21 -1.10 16.14
CA SER A 797 12.85 -0.56 16.23
C SER A 797 12.72 0.58 17.25
N ALA A 798 13.48 0.52 18.35
CA ALA A 798 13.52 1.57 19.36
C ALA A 798 14.19 2.85 18.85
N ILE A 799 15.29 2.75 18.09
CA ILE A 799 15.92 3.92 17.44
C ILE A 799 14.90 4.61 16.52
N ASP A 800 14.20 3.84 15.67
CA ASP A 800 13.13 4.33 14.80
C ASP A 800 12.01 5.06 15.57
N ALA A 801 11.60 4.53 16.73
CA ALA A 801 10.57 5.14 17.59
C ALA A 801 11.04 6.40 18.32
N ILE A 802 12.29 6.41 18.78
CA ILE A 802 12.90 7.54 19.48
C ILE A 802 13.18 8.70 18.52
N ASP A 803 13.64 8.42 17.29
CA ASP A 803 13.83 9.45 16.27
C ASP A 803 12.51 10.12 15.86
N ARG A 804 11.41 9.35 15.79
CA ARG A 804 10.05 9.93 15.63
C ARG A 804 9.64 10.80 16.82
N ALA A 805 9.90 10.36 18.06
CA ALA A 805 9.57 11.16 19.25
C ALA A 805 10.37 12.47 19.31
N LEU A 806 11.64 12.43 18.92
CA LEU A 806 12.48 13.63 18.78
C LEU A 806 11.97 14.54 17.65
N GLU A 807 11.54 14.00 16.50
CA GLU A 807 10.92 14.77 15.41
C GLU A 807 9.61 15.46 15.86
N GLN A 808 8.74 14.74 16.58
CA GLN A 808 7.49 15.26 17.15
C GLN A 808 7.74 16.40 18.16
N ILE A 809 8.67 16.22 19.10
CA ILE A 809 9.00 17.26 20.07
C ILE A 809 9.62 18.47 19.37
N ASN A 810 10.57 18.29 18.44
CA ASN A 810 11.17 19.40 17.70
C ASN A 810 10.12 20.21 16.90
N ALA A 811 9.11 19.56 16.32
CA ALA A 811 7.98 20.24 15.69
C ALA A 811 7.16 21.06 16.71
N GLN A 812 6.79 20.46 17.84
CA GLN A 812 6.02 21.14 18.88
C GLN A 812 6.77 22.33 19.49
N ARG A 813 8.06 22.19 19.75
CA ARG A 813 8.96 23.27 20.20
C ARG A 813 9.08 24.39 19.17
N SER A 814 9.09 24.05 17.87
CA SER A 814 9.10 25.06 16.80
C SER A 814 7.82 25.91 16.81
N GLU A 815 6.64 25.29 17.01
CA GLU A 815 5.38 26.00 17.20
C GLU A 815 5.41 26.87 18.48
N LEU A 816 5.84 26.32 19.61
CA LEU A 816 5.93 27.05 20.88
C LEU A 816 6.90 28.24 20.81
N GLY A 817 8.04 28.08 20.14
CA GLY A 817 8.97 29.17 19.83
C GLY A 817 8.32 30.25 18.96
N ALA A 818 7.53 29.88 17.96
CA ALA A 818 6.77 30.84 17.15
C ALA A 818 5.66 31.55 17.96
N VAL A 819 5.02 30.86 18.91
CA VAL A 819 4.05 31.45 19.84
C VAL A 819 4.74 32.42 20.80
N SER A 820 5.89 32.07 21.37
CA SER A 820 6.65 32.94 22.29
C SER A 820 7.09 34.24 21.59
N ASN A 821 7.66 34.15 20.37
CA ASN A 821 7.98 35.33 19.55
C ASN A 821 6.74 36.19 19.25
N ARG A 822 5.58 35.57 19.00
CA ARG A 822 4.30 36.30 18.79
C ARG A 822 3.80 36.96 20.07
N LEU A 823 4.00 36.36 21.24
CA LEU A 823 3.65 36.95 22.53
C LEU A 823 4.56 38.12 22.85
N ASP A 824 5.87 38.03 22.65
CA ASP A 824 6.81 39.14 22.79
C ASP A 824 6.43 40.34 21.89
N HIS A 825 6.17 40.08 20.60
CA HIS A 825 5.70 41.13 19.69
C HIS A 825 4.34 41.71 20.12
N THR A 826 3.44 40.90 20.67
CA THR A 826 2.15 41.33 21.20
C THR A 826 2.31 42.23 22.43
N ILE A 827 3.14 41.83 23.41
CA ILE A 827 3.43 42.61 24.63
C ILE A 827 4.04 43.96 24.25
N ASN A 828 5.02 43.98 23.35
CA ASN A 828 5.65 45.20 22.87
C ASN A 828 4.64 46.11 22.12
N ASN A 829 3.75 45.54 21.30
CA ASN A 829 2.71 46.31 20.61
C ASN A 829 1.69 46.88 21.61
N LEU A 830 1.18 46.07 22.54
CA LEU A 830 0.25 46.50 23.59
C LEU A 830 0.84 47.62 24.45
N GLY A 831 2.11 47.51 24.85
CA GLY A 831 2.83 48.57 25.58
C GLY A 831 2.88 49.88 24.81
N ASN A 832 3.18 49.83 23.50
CA ASN A 832 3.12 50.99 22.63
C ASN A 832 1.69 51.57 22.51
N VAL A 833 0.65 50.74 22.42
CA VAL A 833 -0.76 51.21 22.39
C VAL A 833 -1.16 51.82 23.73
N VAL A 834 -0.75 51.25 24.86
CA VAL A 834 -0.96 51.83 26.20
C VAL A 834 -0.33 53.21 26.29
N VAL A 835 0.96 53.36 26.02
CA VAL A 835 1.67 54.65 26.10
C VAL A 835 1.03 55.71 25.17
N ASN A 836 0.61 55.32 23.96
CA ASN A 836 -0.08 56.24 23.04
C ASN A 836 -1.51 56.60 23.49
N THR A 837 -2.20 55.69 24.19
CA THR A 837 -3.56 55.93 24.73
C THR A 837 -3.49 56.79 25.99
N GLU A 838 -2.56 56.50 26.91
CA GLU A 838 -2.28 57.31 28.10
C GLU A 838 -1.84 58.74 27.72
N ALA A 839 -0.94 58.89 26.74
CA ALA A 839 -0.57 60.20 26.20
C ALA A 839 -1.74 60.92 25.51
N SER A 840 -2.75 60.20 25.03
CA SER A 840 -3.98 60.78 24.45
C SER A 840 -5.00 61.17 25.52
N GLN A 841 -5.12 60.36 26.58
CA GLN A 841 -5.90 60.68 27.77
C GLN A 841 -5.34 61.93 28.45
N SER A 842 -4.02 61.99 28.69
CA SER A 842 -3.31 63.16 29.21
C SER A 842 -3.66 64.46 28.45
N ARG A 843 -3.60 64.45 27.11
CA ARG A 843 -3.98 65.61 26.26
C ARG A 843 -5.45 66.06 26.40
N ILE A 844 -6.34 65.18 26.87
CA ILE A 844 -7.77 65.45 27.08
C ILE A 844 -8.03 65.86 28.54
N GLU A 845 -7.42 65.16 29.50
CA GLU A 845 -7.78 65.20 30.90
C GLU A 845 -6.88 66.10 31.74
N ASP A 846 -5.60 66.26 31.42
CA ASP A 846 -4.63 66.98 32.26
C ASP A 846 -4.79 68.51 32.19
N ALA A 847 -4.43 69.17 33.30
CA ALA A 847 -4.36 70.61 33.41
C ALA A 847 -3.01 71.15 32.91
N ASP A 848 -3.03 72.11 31.98
CA ASP A 848 -1.88 72.99 31.73
C ASP A 848 -1.62 73.83 33.00
N PHE A 849 -0.65 73.39 33.80
CA PHE A 849 -0.31 73.98 35.08
C PHE A 849 0.05 75.48 34.96
N ALA A 850 0.71 75.89 33.89
CA ALA A 850 1.10 77.28 33.66
C ALA A 850 -0.14 78.14 33.36
N LYS A 851 -1.03 77.66 32.48
CA LYS A 851 -2.30 78.34 32.18
C LYS A 851 -3.22 78.39 33.39
N VAL A 852 -3.44 77.27 34.09
CA VAL A 852 -4.35 77.18 35.25
C VAL A 852 -3.85 78.02 36.41
N THR A 853 -2.54 78.05 36.68
CA THR A 853 -1.95 78.97 37.68
C THR A 853 -2.15 80.44 37.27
N GLY A 854 -2.04 80.76 35.98
CA GLY A 854 -2.32 82.09 35.44
C GLY A 854 -3.79 82.51 35.61
N ASP A 855 -4.73 81.65 35.23
CA ASP A 855 -6.16 81.89 35.41
C ASP A 855 -6.57 81.95 36.90
N LEU A 856 -5.98 81.13 37.77
CA LEU A 856 -6.16 81.21 39.23
C LEU A 856 -5.69 82.57 39.78
N THR A 857 -4.48 83.00 39.42
CA THR A 857 -3.89 84.27 39.85
C THR A 857 -4.75 85.46 39.38
N LYS A 858 -5.20 85.41 38.13
CA LYS A 858 -6.14 86.38 37.54
C LYS A 858 -7.46 86.41 38.31
N SER A 859 -8.06 85.27 38.64
CA SER A 859 -9.30 85.19 39.41
C SER A 859 -9.14 85.73 40.84
N GLN A 860 -8.02 85.47 41.49
CA GLN A 860 -7.69 86.06 42.81
C GLN A 860 -7.62 87.59 42.73
N ILE A 861 -6.91 88.15 41.74
CA ILE A 861 -6.84 89.60 41.50
C ILE A 861 -8.23 90.19 41.19
N MET A 862 -9.02 89.50 40.36
CA MET A 862 -10.38 89.94 40.02
C MET A 862 -11.35 89.84 41.19
N SER A 863 -11.19 88.90 42.12
CA SER A 863 -12.03 88.80 43.34
C SER A 863 -11.73 89.94 44.31
N GLN A 864 -10.45 90.30 44.49
CA GLN A 864 -10.03 91.49 45.24
C GLN A 864 -10.58 92.77 44.61
N ALA A 865 -10.45 92.92 43.28
CA ALA A 865 -10.97 94.08 42.56
C ALA A 865 -12.51 94.18 42.60
N ALA A 866 -13.23 93.06 42.44
CA ALA A 866 -14.68 93.01 42.53
C ALA A 866 -15.18 93.33 43.94
N THR A 867 -14.46 92.91 44.98
CA THR A 867 -14.74 93.27 46.39
C THR A 867 -14.56 94.77 46.63
N ALA A 868 -13.49 95.37 46.09
CA ALA A 868 -13.28 96.82 46.13
C ALA A 868 -14.35 97.61 45.35
N MET A 869 -14.76 97.11 44.17
CA MET A 869 -15.85 97.71 43.39
C MET A 869 -17.22 97.55 44.08
N LEU A 870 -17.47 96.45 44.78
CA LEU A 870 -18.67 96.25 45.59
C LEU A 870 -18.73 97.24 46.75
N ALA A 871 -17.62 97.45 47.46
CA ALA A 871 -17.50 98.50 48.47
C ALA A 871 -17.78 99.89 47.88
N GLN A 872 -17.18 100.23 46.73
CA GLN A 872 -17.39 101.51 46.04
C GLN A 872 -18.83 101.70 45.53
N ALA A 873 -19.48 100.65 45.03
CA ALA A 873 -20.87 100.66 44.56
C ALA A 873 -21.90 100.77 45.71
N ASN A 874 -21.52 100.36 46.92
CA ASN A 874 -22.32 100.58 48.13
C ASN A 874 -22.06 101.99 48.71
N ALA A 875 -20.79 102.42 48.82
CA ALA A 875 -20.40 103.73 49.34
C ALA A 875 -20.97 104.88 48.49
N SER A 876 -20.92 104.80 47.16
CA SER A 876 -21.50 105.81 46.26
C SER A 876 -23.02 105.94 46.42
N LYS A 877 -23.74 104.84 46.64
CA LYS A 877 -25.19 104.86 46.93
C LYS A 877 -25.50 105.38 48.34
N GLN A 878 -24.67 105.07 49.34
CA GLN A 878 -24.77 105.68 50.68
C GLN A 878 -24.53 107.20 50.64
N GLY A 879 -23.56 107.67 49.83
CA GLY A 879 -23.34 109.09 49.59
C GLY A 879 -24.55 109.80 48.97
N VAL A 880 -25.18 109.18 47.96
CA VAL A 880 -26.42 109.71 47.36
C VAL A 880 -27.61 109.67 48.33
N LEU A 881 -27.70 108.65 49.19
CA LEU A 881 -28.73 108.59 50.24
C LEU A 881 -28.51 109.64 51.34
N SER A 882 -27.26 109.95 51.67
CA SER A 882 -26.88 111.04 52.60
C SER A 882 -27.28 112.41 52.02
N LEU A 883 -27.03 112.62 50.72
CA LEU A 883 -27.47 113.80 49.94
C LEU A 883 -28.98 113.89 49.67
N LEU A 884 -29.78 112.95 50.21
CA LEU A 884 -31.25 112.93 50.13
C LEU A 884 -31.92 112.82 51.52
N GLN A 885 -31.13 112.82 52.60
CA GLN A 885 -31.59 112.75 54.00
C GLN A 885 -31.05 113.91 54.86
N GLY A 886 -30.23 114.80 54.30
CA GLY A 886 -29.90 116.13 54.80
C GLY A 886 -30.35 117.20 53.82
#